data_AF-A0A1C6IL53-F1
#
_entry.id   AF-A0A1C6IL53-F1
#
_cell.length_a   1.000
_cell.length_b   1.000
_cell.length_c   1.000
_cell.angle_alpha   90.00
_cell.angle_beta   90.00
_cell.angle_gamma   90.00
#
_symmetry.space_group_name_H-M   'P 1'
#
loop_
_entity.id
_entity.type
_entity.pdbx_description
1 polymer ?
#
loop_
_entity_poly.entity_id
_entity_poly.type
_entity_poly.pdbx_seq_one_letter_code
_entity_poly.pdbx_strand_id
1 'polypeptide(L)'
;MKKTWKKVGSLLMSIMVVFSMMGVPVMAEEAKAAPTEVASCTASGLWTTVLNFAFKDTAWMNAINSVTVNGTVYTNNTISSFGSETNIWDIGSATGAYGSYTALRIVSPDTYPLTVDITAAGYQKLTMQVTKTTVSYQDVYTAIVVPQQPVEKTYKATAAAATHGKVTLSKSEGIKEGETVTATATPDEGYELDTLTVAAADSKAVATQATKTGCTFAMPASNVTVTATFKEEAPKTIDLSQVSIATDTFGNDWEVTFKDANGYVKAITEVRVNGTTWEEKSYSISSGGAYKKHTDDNKLVFAAKDYSSAPVIPVLKSGDVITISAKGYEDFTAKLVIDLDGKASLVADDGKGDPYELHVKIEGTFDSALVGQDNYDAVSSASVGGASSNKNSDVTVYGAMLEKGKEPTDSDWKELDNMSQIKLDGKKCSVSIVPDTASGTPADSDSGMQGVYMTISSALTLSGTPKDAGNYLISVKITDQQGREAVSNTLPFHVYTGEETLADRLVTDNFKQYESGLYAWDIMEPWAIKNFGSNVDGETESVRVPKDLEAWFGSHVSGTYGYLGYDLPWKQVVSGDIPQTLYIPEGCNLTLTNMKILSSVRIVIENGGKLTLDDSVVQGIIDVQSGGTFSMNYSSYNNEFTTGASLCGQLRLADGAILENAAIYSHANYLANGNLTDRTTSEPVVTATGNVTIKGKVFIKGDDGGSDIGQMALRVSNGTLTLEDGAELVAYGGSGKTLLYTEGGTAIELDNATITGNGKVTAIGGDVLWGNGGTGATGNGIISTKEAFLQGATANTSNKAVPGKATDGNVKVTSTSKHIEDGTEISGADNDPLADLYWKTGINPTPPLNKFVTTPALSISDVEVANTTYTGSALDLVVTAKDGETVLTEGTDYFLTFKDADGNEISADSIVQADTYTVVVNGIGSYGGIQEIQFTVEPKQTTLSVTTDPASATYDGTSKTPTVEVKDGDQTLVAGTDYKITYIYGEETTAKDFAGAEFVEAGSYKLVITGIGNYAGSTGEAVFEIKKDSTGTDDTNKGDDKKDDTNKGNDNTSTTDKNDGNTTTDNNKTTGKDNQTVLKDDTTTSNTNNTNTTAKTSTRTNSVKTGDTNNLYIWITLLAVSCVALAGLVVYTRRRRAK
;
A
#
# COMPACT_ATOMS: atom_id res chain seq x y z
N MET A 1 -3.10 -49.76 45.36
CA MET A 1 -2.88 -50.15 46.77
C MET A 1 -2.59 -51.65 46.85
N LYS A 2 -2.10 -52.15 48.01
CA LYS A 2 -2.12 -53.55 48.54
C LYS A 2 -2.53 -54.67 47.55
N LYS A 3 -1.61 -55.54 47.12
CA LYS A 3 -1.08 -56.76 47.80
C LYS A 3 -1.96 -58.03 47.65
N THR A 4 -1.37 -59.02 46.95
CA THR A 4 -1.41 -60.49 47.22
C THR A 4 -2.73 -61.22 47.47
N TRP A 5 -2.96 -62.30 46.70
CA TRP A 5 -3.32 -63.60 47.28
C TRP A 5 -2.82 -64.79 46.45
N LYS A 6 -2.66 -65.96 47.09
CA LYS A 6 -1.99 -67.16 46.53
C LYS A 6 -2.38 -68.42 47.33
N LYS A 7 -2.67 -69.53 46.64
CA LYS A 7 -2.82 -70.94 47.10
C LYS A 7 -4.12 -71.39 47.82
N VAL A 8 -4.25 -72.74 47.81
CA VAL A 8 -5.19 -73.68 48.47
C VAL A 8 -6.43 -74.06 47.61
N GLY A 9 -6.73 -75.34 47.35
CA GLY A 9 -5.95 -76.59 47.59
C GLY A 9 -6.79 -77.89 47.56
N SER A 10 -6.13 -79.05 47.36
CA SER A 10 -6.71 -80.42 47.24
C SER A 10 -7.59 -80.67 46.00
N LEU A 11 -7.76 -81.88 45.46
CA LEU A 11 -7.48 -83.28 45.90
C LEU A 11 -7.06 -84.09 44.61
N LEU A 12 -6.42 -85.28 44.54
CA LEU A 12 -5.98 -86.39 45.42
C LEU A 12 -4.40 -86.42 45.47
N MET A 13 -3.57 -87.45 45.78
CA MET A 13 -3.55 -88.94 45.87
C MET A 13 -3.72 -89.70 44.52
N SER A 14 -3.10 -90.86 44.22
CA SER A 14 -2.05 -91.72 44.84
C SER A 14 -1.25 -92.39 43.68
N ILE A 15 -0.08 -93.06 43.78
CA ILE A 15 0.70 -93.70 44.86
C ILE A 15 2.18 -93.22 44.82
N MET A 16 2.96 -93.48 45.87
CA MET A 16 4.34 -92.99 46.12
C MET A 16 5.32 -94.17 46.35
N VAL A 17 6.60 -93.90 46.71
CA VAL A 17 7.65 -94.80 47.30
C VAL A 17 8.69 -95.34 46.28
N VAL A 18 10.03 -95.22 46.45
CA VAL A 18 10.92 -94.50 47.42
C VAL A 18 12.35 -94.28 46.82
N PHE A 19 13.11 -93.31 47.36
CA PHE A 19 14.58 -93.06 47.39
C PHE A 19 15.52 -94.07 46.65
N SER A 20 16.44 -93.70 45.76
CA SER A 20 17.62 -92.79 45.86
C SER A 20 18.83 -93.32 46.66
N MET A 21 20.00 -93.42 46.03
CA MET A 21 21.32 -92.94 46.51
C MET A 21 22.42 -93.16 45.46
N MET A 22 23.58 -92.51 45.61
CA MET A 22 24.76 -92.71 44.76
C MET A 22 25.57 -93.94 45.22
N GLY A 23 26.20 -94.65 44.28
CA GLY A 23 27.13 -95.74 44.61
C GLY A 23 27.84 -96.32 43.37
N VAL A 24 29.14 -96.60 43.53
CA VAL A 24 30.03 -97.28 42.55
C VAL A 24 31.05 -98.11 43.36
N PRO A 25 31.69 -99.14 42.79
CA PRO A 25 31.13 -100.46 42.54
C PRO A 25 31.77 -101.54 43.45
N VAL A 26 31.23 -102.75 43.43
CA VAL A 26 31.93 -103.98 43.87
C VAL A 26 31.68 -105.08 42.83
N MET A 27 32.71 -105.83 42.45
CA MET A 27 32.62 -106.94 41.49
C MET A 27 32.23 -108.25 42.19
N ALA A 28 31.59 -109.16 41.45
CA ALA A 28 31.27 -110.52 41.89
C ALA A 28 32.05 -111.56 41.06
N GLU A 29 32.26 -112.73 41.66
CA GLU A 29 33.11 -113.83 41.16
C GLU A 29 32.38 -114.72 40.13
N GLU A 30 33.08 -115.26 39.13
CA GLU A 30 32.44 -116.01 38.03
C GLU A 30 32.04 -117.45 38.40
N ALA A 31 30.92 -117.90 37.84
CA ALA A 31 30.36 -119.25 38.07
C ALA A 31 31.02 -120.33 37.19
N LYS A 32 31.09 -121.56 37.72
CA LYS A 32 31.73 -122.71 37.06
C LYS A 32 31.00 -123.14 35.78
N ALA A 33 31.73 -123.62 34.78
CA ALA A 33 31.15 -124.14 33.54
C ALA A 33 30.21 -125.35 33.79
N ALA A 34 29.07 -125.38 33.12
CA ALA A 34 28.13 -126.50 33.16
C ALA A 34 28.51 -127.61 32.14
N PRO A 35 27.95 -128.84 32.25
CA PRO A 35 28.22 -129.92 31.31
C PRO A 35 27.91 -129.57 29.85
N THR A 36 28.82 -129.92 28.94
CA THR A 36 28.70 -129.61 27.50
C THR A 36 27.95 -130.67 26.70
N GLU A 37 27.56 -131.78 27.31
CA GLU A 37 26.87 -132.91 26.67
C GLU A 37 25.95 -133.64 27.66
N VAL A 38 24.89 -134.26 27.13
CA VAL A 38 24.05 -135.22 27.86
C VAL A 38 24.58 -136.63 27.54
N ALA A 39 24.95 -137.41 28.55
CA ALA A 39 25.64 -138.69 28.36
C ALA A 39 24.69 -139.81 27.89
N SER A 40 23.42 -139.77 28.30
CA SER A 40 22.34 -140.57 27.71
C SER A 40 20.98 -139.94 28.01
N CYS A 41 20.01 -140.15 27.11
CA CYS A 41 18.61 -139.82 27.29
C CYS A 41 17.77 -141.10 27.09
N THR A 42 16.98 -141.50 28.09
CA THR A 42 16.12 -142.69 28.00
C THR A 42 14.75 -142.45 28.62
N ALA A 43 13.68 -142.92 27.98
CA ALA A 43 12.33 -142.91 28.55
C ALA A 43 12.07 -144.15 29.43
N SER A 44 11.24 -143.98 30.46
CA SER A 44 10.79 -145.03 31.37
C SER A 44 9.39 -144.69 31.92
N GLY A 45 8.78 -145.60 32.67
CA GLY A 45 7.44 -145.43 33.25
C GLY A 45 6.40 -146.34 32.59
N LEU A 46 5.28 -146.57 33.29
CA LEU A 46 4.19 -147.45 32.83
C LEU A 46 2.89 -146.69 32.54
N TRP A 47 2.61 -145.64 33.31
CA TRP A 47 1.39 -144.82 33.19
C TRP A 47 1.68 -143.36 32.82
N THR A 48 2.89 -142.89 33.11
CA THR A 48 3.42 -141.55 32.75
C THR A 48 4.81 -141.72 32.16
N THR A 49 5.11 -140.95 31.10
CA THR A 49 6.43 -140.99 30.45
C THR A 49 7.42 -140.17 31.26
N VAL A 50 8.45 -140.82 31.81
CA VAL A 50 9.54 -140.19 32.56
C VAL A 50 10.80 -140.20 31.69
N LEU A 51 11.35 -139.03 31.39
CA LEU A 51 12.66 -138.92 30.74
C LEU A 51 13.77 -138.93 31.79
N ASN A 52 14.82 -139.70 31.54
CA ASN A 52 15.99 -139.83 32.39
C ASN A 52 17.22 -139.36 31.62
N PHE A 53 17.90 -138.33 32.13
CA PHE A 53 19.11 -137.77 31.55
C PHE A 53 20.31 -138.09 32.44
N ALA A 54 21.28 -138.83 31.90
CA ALA A 54 22.57 -139.03 32.56
C ALA A 54 23.52 -137.89 32.20
N PHE A 55 24.29 -137.41 33.18
CA PHE A 55 25.42 -136.50 32.98
C PHE A 55 26.66 -137.08 33.64
N LYS A 56 27.84 -136.85 33.06
CA LYS A 56 29.13 -137.32 33.61
C LYS A 56 29.52 -136.60 34.90
N ASP A 57 29.14 -135.33 35.04
CA ASP A 57 29.36 -134.55 36.26
C ASP A 57 28.21 -134.77 37.26
N THR A 58 28.44 -135.68 38.20
CA THR A 58 27.52 -135.97 39.31
C THR A 58 27.51 -134.88 40.38
N ALA A 59 28.57 -134.06 40.50
CA ALA A 59 28.60 -132.93 41.41
C ALA A 59 27.69 -131.78 40.90
N TRP A 60 27.70 -131.54 39.59
CA TRP A 60 26.74 -130.64 38.94
C TRP A 60 25.30 -131.13 39.09
N MET A 61 25.01 -132.42 38.83
CA MET A 61 23.65 -132.96 39.01
C MET A 61 23.14 -132.78 40.45
N ASN A 62 23.98 -133.04 41.45
CA ASN A 62 23.64 -132.86 42.86
C ASN A 62 23.51 -131.38 43.28
N ALA A 63 23.99 -130.44 42.45
CA ALA A 63 23.88 -129.01 42.68
C ALA A 63 22.68 -128.36 41.96
N ILE A 64 21.92 -129.11 41.15
CA ILE A 64 20.73 -128.60 40.44
C ILE A 64 19.71 -128.09 41.48
N ASN A 65 19.25 -126.86 41.29
CA ASN A 65 18.31 -126.18 42.19
C ASN A 65 17.00 -125.76 41.51
N SER A 66 16.98 -125.70 40.17
CA SER A 66 15.76 -125.49 39.39
C SER A 66 15.88 -126.16 38.02
N VAL A 67 14.75 -126.69 37.54
CA VAL A 67 14.57 -127.24 36.20
C VAL A 67 13.30 -126.60 35.62
N THR A 68 13.39 -126.13 34.38
CA THR A 68 12.30 -125.44 33.68
C THR A 68 12.15 -126.02 32.28
N VAL A 69 10.97 -126.53 31.94
CA VAL A 69 10.69 -127.20 30.66
C VAL A 69 9.72 -126.35 29.85
N ASN A 70 10.11 -125.95 28.64
CA ASN A 70 9.33 -125.06 27.77
C ASN A 70 8.85 -123.79 28.50
N GLY A 71 9.72 -123.20 29.33
CA GLY A 71 9.41 -122.01 30.15
C GLY A 71 8.58 -122.28 31.41
N THR A 72 8.10 -123.51 31.64
CA THR A 72 7.34 -123.90 32.84
C THR A 72 8.31 -124.44 33.90
N VAL A 73 8.37 -123.80 35.07
CA VAL A 73 9.19 -124.27 36.20
C VAL A 73 8.62 -125.58 36.74
N TYR A 74 9.46 -126.61 36.86
CA TYR A 74 9.07 -127.91 37.41
C TYR A 74 9.38 -127.98 38.91
N THR A 75 8.52 -128.64 39.68
CA THR A 75 8.66 -128.81 41.12
C THR A 75 9.56 -130.00 41.43
N ASN A 76 10.46 -129.87 42.41
CA ASN A 76 11.26 -131.01 42.88
C ASN A 76 10.38 -131.94 43.72
N ASN A 77 10.06 -133.14 43.22
CA ASN A 77 9.29 -134.16 43.93
C ASN A 77 9.63 -135.57 43.41
N THR A 78 9.52 -136.58 44.28
CA THR A 78 9.93 -137.97 43.97
C THR A 78 9.05 -138.59 42.89
N ILE A 79 9.63 -138.89 41.72
CA ILE A 79 8.91 -139.46 40.58
C ILE A 79 8.67 -140.96 40.78
N SER A 80 7.40 -141.36 40.70
CA SER A 80 6.92 -142.74 40.71
C SER A 80 6.42 -143.17 39.32
N SER A 81 6.87 -144.32 38.83
CA SER A 81 6.51 -144.91 37.52
C SER A 81 5.02 -145.28 37.35
N PHE A 82 4.23 -145.15 38.42
CA PHE A 82 2.79 -145.39 38.49
C PHE A 82 2.00 -144.14 38.93
N GLY A 83 2.67 -143.00 39.15
CA GLY A 83 2.04 -141.74 39.54
C GLY A 83 1.45 -140.99 38.34
N SER A 84 0.51 -140.08 38.61
CA SER A 84 -0.13 -139.20 37.62
C SER A 84 0.22 -137.71 37.83
N GLU A 85 1.26 -137.41 38.61
CA GLU A 85 1.76 -136.04 38.79
C GLU A 85 2.52 -135.57 37.53
N THR A 86 2.32 -134.32 37.15
CA THR A 86 2.98 -133.68 36.00
C THR A 86 3.80 -132.48 36.46
N ASN A 87 4.71 -132.00 35.61
CA ASN A 87 5.60 -130.86 35.91
C ASN A 87 6.48 -131.06 37.17
N ILE A 88 6.91 -132.30 37.43
CA ILE A 88 7.84 -132.65 38.51
C ILE A 88 9.18 -133.18 37.98
N TRP A 89 10.24 -132.97 38.76
CA TRP A 89 11.59 -133.49 38.53
C TRP A 89 12.21 -134.03 39.82
N ASP A 90 13.17 -134.95 39.69
CA ASP A 90 14.08 -135.32 40.78
C ASP A 90 15.48 -135.74 40.25
N ILE A 91 16.42 -135.93 41.18
CA ILE A 91 17.64 -136.69 40.92
C ILE A 91 17.41 -138.09 41.52
N GLY A 92 17.35 -139.12 40.68
CA GLY A 92 16.89 -140.44 41.09
C GLY A 92 17.49 -141.58 40.30
N SER A 93 17.16 -142.81 40.70
CA SER A 93 17.62 -144.01 40.00
C SER A 93 16.78 -144.27 38.75
N ALA A 94 17.46 -144.55 37.64
CA ALA A 94 16.91 -145.03 36.37
C ALA A 94 17.53 -146.39 36.02
N THR A 95 16.82 -147.24 35.28
CA THR A 95 17.30 -148.58 34.89
C THR A 95 17.60 -148.61 33.40
N GLY A 96 18.85 -148.92 33.03
CA GLY A 96 19.29 -149.11 31.65
C GLY A 96 19.68 -150.57 31.36
N ALA A 97 20.11 -150.83 30.13
CA ALA A 97 20.46 -152.18 29.63
C ALA A 97 21.60 -152.89 30.40
N TYR A 98 22.34 -152.18 31.24
CA TYR A 98 23.48 -152.69 32.03
C TYR A 98 23.33 -152.45 33.55
N GLY A 99 22.15 -152.07 34.03
CA GLY A 99 21.87 -151.87 35.46
C GLY A 99 21.26 -150.49 35.80
N SER A 100 21.20 -150.20 37.10
CA SER A 100 20.66 -148.94 37.64
C SER A 100 21.73 -147.83 37.71
N TYR A 101 21.38 -146.61 37.32
CA TYR A 101 22.24 -145.44 37.33
C TYR A 101 21.50 -144.18 37.84
N THR A 102 22.24 -143.19 38.34
CA THR A 102 21.68 -141.90 38.76
C THR A 102 21.44 -141.00 37.55
N ALA A 103 20.25 -140.40 37.47
CA ALA A 103 19.85 -139.49 36.40
C ALA A 103 19.09 -138.28 36.96
N LEU A 104 19.12 -137.16 36.23
CA LEU A 104 18.06 -136.17 36.31
C LEU A 104 16.82 -136.77 35.64
N ARG A 105 15.72 -136.88 36.38
CA ARG A 105 14.46 -137.44 35.89
C ARG A 105 13.40 -136.34 35.82
N ILE A 106 12.63 -136.27 34.73
CA ILE A 106 11.48 -135.37 34.59
C ILE A 106 10.26 -136.12 34.07
N VAL A 107 9.06 -135.74 34.48
CA VAL A 107 7.84 -136.18 33.80
C VAL A 107 7.70 -135.42 32.48
N SER A 108 7.63 -136.15 31.37
CA SER A 108 7.46 -135.59 30.02
C SER A 108 6.11 -134.89 29.88
N PRO A 109 6.05 -133.68 29.31
CA PRO A 109 4.84 -133.19 28.68
C PRO A 109 4.68 -133.82 27.29
N ASP A 110 3.52 -133.65 26.64
CA ASP A 110 3.22 -134.29 25.36
C ASP A 110 3.80 -133.58 24.13
N THR A 111 4.22 -132.32 24.26
CA THR A 111 4.65 -131.45 23.15
C THR A 111 6.17 -131.41 23.02
N TYR A 112 6.67 -131.62 21.79
CA TYR A 112 8.09 -131.65 21.45
C TYR A 112 8.42 -130.70 20.28
N PRO A 113 9.66 -130.17 20.19
CA PRO A 113 10.78 -130.38 21.11
C PRO A 113 10.59 -129.74 22.48
N LEU A 114 11.25 -130.29 23.50
CA LEU A 114 11.43 -129.64 24.80
C LEU A 114 12.64 -128.72 24.73
N THR A 115 12.56 -127.55 25.33
CA THR A 115 13.72 -126.79 25.80
C THR A 115 13.75 -126.92 27.32
N VAL A 116 14.78 -127.59 27.85
CA VAL A 116 14.98 -127.81 29.28
C VAL A 116 16.11 -126.91 29.75
N ASP A 117 15.75 -125.90 30.54
CA ASP A 117 16.64 -124.99 31.24
C ASP A 117 16.94 -125.55 32.63
N ILE A 118 18.22 -125.59 33.00
CA ILE A 118 18.70 -126.13 34.26
C ILE A 118 19.64 -125.12 34.91
N THR A 119 19.39 -124.78 36.17
CA THR A 119 20.33 -124.03 37.01
C THR A 119 20.85 -124.90 38.14
N ALA A 120 22.16 -124.80 38.39
CA ALA A 120 22.84 -125.47 39.48
C ALA A 120 23.63 -124.45 40.32
N ALA A 121 23.66 -124.62 41.64
CA ALA A 121 24.26 -123.65 42.55
C ALA A 121 25.78 -123.51 42.33
N GLY A 122 26.23 -122.31 41.95
CA GLY A 122 27.64 -122.02 41.66
C GLY A 122 28.09 -122.39 40.23
N TYR A 123 27.16 -122.75 39.35
CA TYR A 123 27.42 -123.09 37.95
C TYR A 123 26.67 -122.17 36.97
N GLN A 124 27.16 -122.09 35.74
CA GLN A 124 26.49 -121.46 34.61
C GLN A 124 25.16 -122.17 34.29
N LYS A 125 24.21 -121.44 33.68
CA LYS A 125 22.93 -122.01 33.23
C LYS A 125 23.16 -122.96 32.05
N LEU A 126 22.60 -124.16 32.13
CA LEU A 126 22.57 -125.13 31.02
C LEU A 126 21.20 -125.06 30.34
N THR A 127 21.21 -125.00 29.00
CA THR A 127 19.99 -125.14 28.18
C THR A 127 20.20 -126.32 27.23
N MET A 128 19.34 -127.32 27.30
CA MET A 128 19.32 -128.45 26.38
C MET A 128 18.00 -128.53 25.62
N GLN A 129 18.05 -128.94 24.36
CA GLN A 129 16.85 -129.31 23.61
C GLN A 129 16.68 -130.82 23.59
N VAL A 130 15.44 -131.29 23.77
CA VAL A 130 15.07 -132.70 23.68
C VAL A 130 14.08 -132.89 22.53
N THR A 131 14.46 -133.67 21.53
CA THR A 131 13.59 -134.05 20.40
C THR A 131 13.03 -135.46 20.60
N LYS A 132 11.76 -135.64 20.24
CA LYS A 132 11.10 -136.95 20.15
C LYS A 132 11.08 -137.39 18.68
N THR A 133 11.35 -138.67 18.41
CA THR A 133 11.19 -139.26 17.08
C THR A 133 10.70 -140.69 17.23
N THR A 134 9.47 -140.95 16.76
CA THR A 134 8.87 -142.28 16.78
C THR A 134 9.39 -143.10 15.59
N VAL A 135 10.01 -144.24 15.86
CA VAL A 135 10.54 -145.16 14.84
C VAL A 135 10.01 -146.55 15.15
N SER A 136 9.33 -147.18 14.18
CA SER A 136 8.81 -148.55 14.29
C SER A 136 8.02 -148.83 15.58
N TYR A 137 7.09 -147.92 15.92
CA TYR A 137 6.24 -147.95 17.13
C TYR A 137 6.96 -147.79 18.49
N GLN A 138 8.24 -147.41 18.52
CA GLN A 138 8.91 -146.94 19.74
C GLN A 138 9.30 -145.48 19.63
N ASP A 139 9.18 -144.75 20.74
CA ASP A 139 9.58 -143.35 20.85
C ASP A 139 11.04 -143.23 21.29
N VAL A 140 11.88 -142.68 20.41
CA VAL A 140 13.28 -142.37 20.72
C VAL A 140 13.38 -140.89 21.10
N TYR A 141 14.08 -140.61 22.21
CA TYR A 141 14.25 -139.27 22.75
C TYR A 141 15.74 -138.89 22.73
N THR A 142 16.08 -137.80 22.05
CA THR A 142 17.47 -137.31 21.90
C THR A 142 17.60 -135.97 22.59
N ALA A 143 18.58 -135.82 23.49
CA ALA A 143 18.85 -134.59 24.21
C ALA A 143 20.22 -134.00 23.80
N ILE A 144 20.26 -132.69 23.52
CA ILE A 144 21.44 -132.00 23.00
C ILE A 144 21.61 -130.67 23.77
N VAL A 145 22.81 -130.39 24.28
CA VAL A 145 23.12 -129.08 24.91
C VAL A 145 23.29 -128.03 23.80
N VAL A 146 22.68 -126.86 23.97
CA VAL A 146 22.72 -125.77 22.97
C VAL A 146 23.99 -124.93 23.17
N PRO A 147 24.88 -124.79 22.16
CA PRO A 147 26.07 -123.95 22.28
C PRO A 147 25.74 -122.46 22.38
N GLN A 148 26.36 -121.76 23.34
CA GLN A 148 26.30 -120.30 23.47
C GLN A 148 27.08 -119.62 22.33
N GLN A 149 26.52 -118.57 21.73
CA GLN A 149 27.11 -117.84 20.60
C GLN A 149 27.79 -116.52 21.04
N PRO A 150 28.91 -116.10 20.41
CA PRO A 150 29.53 -114.80 20.63
C PRO A 150 28.74 -113.66 19.95
N VAL A 151 28.96 -112.42 20.41
CA VAL A 151 28.17 -111.23 20.01
C VAL A 151 28.98 -110.26 19.13
N GLU A 152 28.45 -109.87 17.97
CA GLU A 152 28.97 -108.74 17.18
C GLU A 152 28.74 -107.41 17.91
N LYS A 153 29.73 -106.50 17.89
CA LYS A 153 29.53 -105.10 18.33
C LYS A 153 28.85 -104.27 17.25
N THR A 154 27.87 -103.47 17.66
CA THR A 154 27.25 -102.40 16.86
C THR A 154 27.22 -101.11 17.69
N TYR A 155 27.13 -99.97 17.02
CA TYR A 155 27.19 -98.64 17.64
C TYR A 155 25.88 -97.87 17.43
N LYS A 156 25.69 -96.83 18.27
CA LYS A 156 24.53 -95.93 18.23
C LYS A 156 24.94 -94.50 17.90
N ALA A 157 24.19 -93.85 17.02
CA ALA A 157 24.25 -92.42 16.76
C ALA A 157 23.02 -91.73 17.38
N THR A 158 23.24 -90.73 18.23
CA THR A 158 22.17 -90.05 18.97
C THR A 158 22.15 -88.58 18.62
N ALA A 159 21.03 -88.06 18.14
CA ALA A 159 20.81 -86.62 18.07
C ALA A 159 20.57 -86.09 19.50
N ALA A 160 21.35 -85.10 19.92
CA ALA A 160 21.09 -84.36 21.14
C ALA A 160 19.78 -83.57 21.01
N ALA A 161 19.09 -83.35 22.13
CA ALA A 161 17.99 -82.39 22.17
C ALA A 161 18.56 -80.97 21.99
N ALA A 162 18.03 -80.24 21.02
CA ALA A 162 18.35 -78.85 20.77
C ALA A 162 17.14 -77.96 21.11
N THR A 163 17.41 -76.68 21.35
CA THR A 163 16.39 -75.63 21.49
C THR A 163 16.38 -74.78 20.23
N HIS A 164 15.20 -74.29 19.82
CA HIS A 164 14.99 -73.49 18.61
C HIS A 164 15.29 -74.23 17.30
N GLY A 165 15.11 -75.55 17.31
CA GLY A 165 15.25 -76.43 16.17
C GLY A 165 15.49 -77.88 16.58
N LYS A 166 15.56 -78.76 15.59
CA LYS A 166 15.68 -80.21 15.77
C LYS A 166 16.70 -80.82 14.81
N VAL A 167 17.40 -81.86 15.26
CA VAL A 167 18.24 -82.73 14.42
C VAL A 167 17.53 -84.06 14.19
N THR A 168 17.66 -84.59 12.97
CA THR A 168 17.18 -85.91 12.55
C THR A 168 18.34 -86.70 11.93
N LEU A 169 18.38 -88.01 12.17
CA LEU A 169 19.43 -88.91 11.67
C LEU A 169 18.84 -89.94 10.70
N SER A 170 19.56 -90.29 9.63
CA SER A 170 19.15 -91.35 8.70
C SER A 170 19.12 -92.75 9.33
N LYS A 171 19.95 -92.98 10.36
CA LYS A 171 20.03 -94.21 11.16
C LYS A 171 20.56 -93.87 12.55
N SER A 172 20.04 -94.50 13.60
CA SER A 172 20.40 -94.20 15.00
C SER A 172 20.93 -95.41 15.79
N GLU A 173 20.52 -96.63 15.46
CA GLU A 173 20.95 -97.85 16.16
C GLU A 173 21.31 -98.98 15.17
N GLY A 174 22.04 -99.99 15.65
CA GLY A 174 22.50 -101.12 14.83
C GLY A 174 23.46 -100.69 13.71
N ILE A 175 24.25 -99.65 13.94
CA ILE A 175 25.15 -99.05 12.96
C ILE A 175 26.50 -99.79 13.02
N LYS A 176 27.04 -100.19 11.87
CA LYS A 176 28.37 -100.82 11.77
C LYS A 176 29.46 -99.76 11.58
N GLU A 177 30.68 -100.07 12.01
CA GLU A 177 31.84 -99.21 11.79
C GLU A 177 32.07 -98.98 10.28
N GLY A 178 32.28 -97.73 9.89
CA GLY A 178 32.37 -97.29 8.50
C GLY A 178 31.03 -97.05 7.79
N GLU A 179 29.88 -97.35 8.40
CA GLU A 179 28.56 -97.11 7.79
C GLU A 179 28.20 -95.61 7.81
N THR A 180 27.77 -95.06 6.68
CA THR A 180 27.49 -93.61 6.54
C THR A 180 26.15 -93.23 7.17
N VAL A 181 26.17 -92.20 8.01
CA VAL A 181 25.00 -91.58 8.63
C VAL A 181 24.85 -90.14 8.14
N THR A 182 23.62 -89.72 7.85
CA THR A 182 23.27 -88.33 7.52
C THR A 182 22.57 -87.71 8.72
N ALA A 183 23.03 -86.52 9.12
CA ALA A 183 22.36 -85.66 10.09
C ALA A 183 21.77 -84.44 9.37
N THR A 184 20.46 -84.24 9.51
CA THR A 184 19.72 -83.11 8.94
C THR A 184 19.13 -82.28 10.07
N ALA A 185 19.47 -80.99 10.11
CA ALA A 185 18.87 -80.01 11.00
C ALA A 185 17.60 -79.40 10.39
N THR A 186 16.70 -78.94 11.25
CA THR A 186 15.51 -78.17 10.89
C THR A 186 15.31 -77.14 12.01
N PRO A 187 15.63 -75.85 11.80
CA PRO A 187 15.38 -74.80 12.77
C PRO A 187 13.88 -74.61 13.05
N ASP A 188 13.57 -73.98 14.18
CA ASP A 188 12.24 -73.44 14.46
C ASP A 188 12.07 -72.05 13.80
N GLU A 189 10.83 -71.54 13.70
CA GLU A 189 10.53 -70.28 13.02
C GLU A 189 11.26 -69.07 13.66
N GLY A 190 12.08 -68.37 12.86
CA GLY A 190 12.89 -67.23 13.29
C GLY A 190 14.31 -67.59 13.76
N TYR A 191 14.76 -68.83 13.56
CA TYR A 191 16.12 -69.28 13.90
C TYR A 191 16.80 -69.94 12.70
N GLU A 192 18.13 -69.87 12.61
CA GLU A 192 18.93 -70.60 11.63
C GLU A 192 19.96 -71.53 12.28
N LEU A 193 20.48 -72.50 11.50
CA LEU A 193 21.52 -73.41 11.98
C LEU A 193 22.84 -72.64 12.16
N ASP A 194 23.33 -72.60 13.40
CA ASP A 194 24.58 -71.94 13.76
C ASP A 194 25.76 -72.91 13.62
N THR A 195 25.74 -74.03 14.34
CA THR A 195 26.71 -75.12 14.17
C THR A 195 26.04 -76.49 14.22
N LEU A 196 26.65 -77.48 13.57
CA LEU A 196 26.31 -78.88 13.75
C LEU A 196 27.60 -79.70 13.86
N THR A 197 27.73 -80.45 14.95
CA THR A 197 28.94 -81.19 15.32
C THR A 197 28.64 -82.64 15.63
N VAL A 198 29.62 -83.52 15.40
CA VAL A 198 29.52 -84.96 15.66
C VAL A 198 30.66 -85.37 16.58
N ALA A 199 30.35 -85.70 17.82
CA ALA A 199 31.32 -86.07 18.85
C ALA A 199 31.27 -87.58 19.11
N ALA A 200 32.42 -88.25 19.00
CA ALA A 200 32.56 -89.65 19.39
C ALA A 200 32.75 -89.78 20.91
N ALA A 201 32.15 -90.81 21.50
CA ALA A 201 32.20 -91.06 22.95
C ALA A 201 33.61 -91.37 23.48
N ASP A 202 34.55 -91.75 22.62
CA ASP A 202 35.97 -91.95 22.94
C ASP A 202 36.84 -90.70 22.67
N SER A 203 36.20 -89.54 22.45
CA SER A 203 36.83 -88.23 22.22
C SER A 203 37.73 -88.14 20.97
N LYS A 204 37.64 -89.07 20.02
CA LYS A 204 38.27 -88.93 18.70
C LYS A 204 37.46 -87.97 17.81
N ALA A 205 38.17 -87.22 16.95
CA ALA A 205 37.54 -86.37 15.96
C ALA A 205 36.84 -87.20 14.88
N VAL A 206 35.56 -86.93 14.62
CA VAL A 206 34.78 -87.54 13.54
C VAL A 206 34.83 -86.62 12.31
N ALA A 207 35.25 -87.14 11.16
CA ALA A 207 35.25 -86.38 9.92
C ALA A 207 33.81 -86.25 9.37
N THR A 208 33.34 -85.01 9.23
CA THR A 208 32.02 -84.66 8.69
C THR A 208 32.13 -84.00 7.32
N GLN A 209 31.21 -84.30 6.41
CA GLN A 209 31.06 -83.61 5.13
C GLN A 209 29.75 -82.82 5.14
N ALA A 210 29.82 -81.49 4.96
CA ALA A 210 28.66 -80.61 5.07
C ALA A 210 27.64 -80.85 3.93
N THR A 211 26.35 -80.68 4.25
CA THR A 211 25.23 -80.64 3.31
C THR A 211 24.45 -79.34 3.49
N LYS A 212 23.54 -78.99 2.55
CA LYS A 212 22.80 -77.71 2.59
C LYS A 212 22.01 -77.48 3.89
N THR A 213 21.70 -78.54 4.64
CA THR A 213 20.90 -78.49 5.89
C THR A 213 21.49 -79.37 7.00
N GLY A 214 22.80 -79.67 6.99
CA GLY A 214 23.44 -80.50 8.01
C GLY A 214 24.78 -81.11 7.58
N CYS A 215 25.01 -82.38 7.88
CA CYS A 215 26.22 -83.09 7.45
C CYS A 215 26.02 -84.61 7.24
N THR A 216 26.96 -85.25 6.57
CA THR A 216 27.16 -86.72 6.60
C THR A 216 28.46 -87.06 7.34
N PHE A 217 28.53 -88.25 7.91
CA PHE A 217 29.74 -88.81 8.53
C PHE A 217 29.76 -90.33 8.42
N ALA A 218 30.94 -90.93 8.45
CA ALA A 218 31.09 -92.38 8.60
C ALA A 218 31.12 -92.75 10.09
N MET A 219 30.38 -93.79 10.49
CA MET A 219 30.29 -94.19 11.89
C MET A 219 31.62 -94.75 12.42
N PRO A 220 32.20 -94.19 13.51
CA PRO A 220 33.44 -94.70 14.10
C PRO A 220 33.22 -95.97 14.95
N ALA A 221 34.30 -96.52 15.50
CA ALA A 221 34.33 -97.65 16.44
C ALA A 221 33.71 -97.37 17.83
N SER A 222 32.77 -96.42 17.92
CA SER A 222 32.23 -95.88 19.17
C SER A 222 30.87 -95.22 18.91
N ASN A 223 30.03 -95.12 19.94
CA ASN A 223 28.80 -94.33 19.84
C ASN A 223 29.13 -92.84 19.59
N VAL A 224 28.26 -92.15 18.84
CA VAL A 224 28.40 -90.70 18.57
C VAL A 224 27.18 -89.92 19.02
N THR A 225 27.41 -88.68 19.44
CA THR A 225 26.36 -87.69 19.67
C THR A 225 26.46 -86.60 18.62
N VAL A 226 25.35 -86.33 17.93
CA VAL A 226 25.22 -85.21 16.99
C VAL A 226 24.53 -84.07 17.70
N THR A 227 25.21 -82.93 17.81
CA THR A 227 24.70 -81.74 18.51
C THR A 227 24.61 -80.58 17.52
N ALA A 228 23.48 -79.87 17.51
CA ALA A 228 23.33 -78.63 16.75
C ALA A 228 23.03 -77.46 17.70
N THR A 229 23.62 -76.31 17.40
CA THR A 229 23.18 -75.01 17.92
C THR A 229 22.36 -74.30 16.86
N PHE A 230 21.30 -73.63 17.31
CA PHE A 230 20.52 -72.71 16.48
C PHE A 230 20.65 -71.32 17.10
N LYS A 231 20.79 -70.30 16.25
CA LYS A 231 20.82 -68.89 16.64
C LYS A 231 19.62 -68.19 16.00
N GLU A 232 19.24 -67.02 16.50
CA GLU A 232 18.18 -66.22 15.87
C GLU A 232 18.58 -65.86 14.43
N GLU A 233 17.62 -65.93 13.50
CA GLU A 233 17.82 -65.36 12.16
C GLU A 233 18.21 -63.89 12.34
N ALA A 234 19.23 -63.44 11.60
CA ALA A 234 19.56 -62.01 11.58
C ALA A 234 18.30 -61.22 11.15
N PRO A 235 17.94 -60.14 11.89
CA PRO A 235 16.75 -59.38 11.59
C PRO A 235 16.84 -58.84 10.16
N LYS A 236 15.74 -58.95 9.41
CA LYS A 236 15.70 -58.55 8.01
C LYS A 236 15.70 -57.02 7.94
N THR A 237 16.57 -56.45 7.13
CA THR A 237 16.57 -55.01 6.84
C THR A 237 15.50 -54.68 5.81
N ILE A 238 15.01 -53.44 5.85
CA ILE A 238 14.26 -52.82 4.75
C ILE A 238 15.13 -51.68 4.24
N ASP A 239 15.65 -51.81 3.02
CA ASP A 239 16.40 -50.72 2.38
C ASP A 239 15.44 -49.63 1.94
N LEU A 240 15.86 -48.36 2.07
CA LEU A 240 15.06 -47.19 1.67
C LEU A 240 14.63 -47.26 0.19
N SER A 241 15.43 -47.88 -0.68
CA SER A 241 15.12 -48.12 -2.09
C SER A 241 13.92 -49.04 -2.33
N GLN A 242 13.52 -49.84 -1.33
CA GLN A 242 12.33 -50.68 -1.37
C GLN A 242 11.06 -49.90 -1.02
N VAL A 243 11.19 -48.72 -0.43
CA VAL A 243 10.07 -47.95 0.12
C VAL A 243 9.74 -46.78 -0.80
N SER A 244 8.45 -46.59 -1.11
CA SER A 244 7.99 -45.42 -1.87
C SER A 244 6.72 -44.85 -1.27
N ILE A 245 6.70 -43.52 -1.08
CA ILE A 245 5.52 -42.75 -0.68
C ILE A 245 4.85 -42.11 -1.90
N ALA A 246 3.52 -42.05 -1.89
CA ALA A 246 2.69 -41.30 -2.83
C ALA A 246 1.44 -40.78 -2.11
N THR A 247 0.65 -39.91 -2.75
CA THR A 247 -0.74 -39.68 -2.32
C THR A 247 -1.69 -40.72 -2.91
N ASP A 248 -2.86 -40.90 -2.28
CA ASP A 248 -4.01 -41.48 -2.97
C ASP A 248 -4.52 -40.59 -4.13
N THR A 249 -5.45 -41.11 -4.93
CA THR A 249 -6.06 -40.43 -6.10
C THR A 249 -6.70 -39.07 -5.78
N PHE A 250 -7.12 -38.82 -4.53
CA PHE A 250 -7.76 -37.58 -4.10
C PHE A 250 -6.83 -36.67 -3.26
N GLY A 251 -5.59 -37.08 -3.00
CA GLY A 251 -4.61 -36.30 -2.24
C GLY A 251 -4.96 -36.14 -0.76
N ASN A 252 -5.72 -37.07 -0.18
CA ASN A 252 -6.22 -37.04 1.20
C ASN A 252 -5.37 -37.89 2.14
N ASP A 253 -4.81 -38.99 1.63
CA ASP A 253 -4.00 -39.96 2.37
C ASP A 253 -2.61 -40.11 1.75
N TRP A 254 -1.59 -40.29 2.59
CA TRP A 254 -0.24 -40.71 2.23
C TRP A 254 -0.14 -42.24 2.23
N GLU A 255 0.30 -42.81 1.11
CA GLU A 255 0.47 -44.24 0.88
C GLU A 255 1.94 -44.63 0.86
N VAL A 256 2.44 -45.28 1.92
CA VAL A 256 3.82 -45.78 2.02
C VAL A 256 3.83 -47.27 1.66
N THR A 257 4.40 -47.61 0.51
CA THR A 257 4.39 -48.97 -0.06
C THR A 257 5.77 -49.61 0.01
N PHE A 258 5.83 -50.90 0.40
CA PHE A 258 7.06 -51.67 0.60
C PHE A 258 7.21 -52.75 -0.48
N LYS A 259 8.15 -52.56 -1.40
CA LYS A 259 8.42 -53.45 -2.55
C LYS A 259 9.38 -54.58 -2.15
N ASP A 260 9.19 -55.75 -2.76
CA ASP A 260 10.00 -56.96 -2.56
C ASP A 260 10.12 -57.45 -1.10
N ALA A 261 9.28 -56.91 -0.21
CA ALA A 261 9.27 -57.13 1.23
C ALA A 261 7.98 -57.80 1.71
N ASN A 262 7.52 -58.83 0.99
CA ASN A 262 6.21 -59.45 1.18
C ASN A 262 5.97 -59.90 2.62
N GLY A 263 4.90 -59.38 3.24
CA GLY A 263 4.51 -59.68 4.62
C GLY A 263 5.09 -58.71 5.66
N TYR A 264 5.99 -57.80 5.29
CA TYR A 264 6.55 -56.79 6.20
C TYR A 264 5.45 -56.00 6.92
N VAL A 265 4.47 -55.45 6.19
CA VAL A 265 3.37 -54.67 6.79
C VAL A 265 2.52 -55.49 7.76
N LYS A 266 2.42 -56.80 7.56
CA LYS A 266 1.74 -57.72 8.49
C LYS A 266 2.56 -58.00 9.76
N ALA A 267 3.89 -57.87 9.69
CA ALA A 267 4.81 -58.04 10.83
C ALA A 267 4.99 -56.77 11.67
N ILE A 268 4.58 -55.59 11.18
CA ILE A 268 4.64 -54.31 11.91
C ILE A 268 3.89 -54.43 13.25
N THR A 269 4.61 -54.10 14.33
CA THR A 269 4.10 -54.05 15.71
C THR A 269 3.89 -52.64 16.22
N GLU A 270 4.63 -51.65 15.73
CA GLU A 270 4.52 -50.25 16.12
C GLU A 270 4.93 -49.32 14.98
N VAL A 271 4.31 -48.12 14.92
CA VAL A 271 4.80 -46.98 14.12
C VAL A 271 4.88 -45.77 15.04
N ARG A 272 5.99 -45.04 14.97
CA ARG A 272 6.21 -43.76 15.66
C ARG A 272 6.51 -42.66 14.65
N VAL A 273 6.07 -41.45 14.94
CA VAL A 273 6.46 -40.24 14.20
C VAL A 273 7.07 -39.26 15.20
N ASN A 274 8.27 -38.76 14.93
CA ASN A 274 9.06 -37.91 15.84
C ASN A 274 9.15 -38.51 17.26
N GLY A 275 9.37 -39.83 17.34
CA GLY A 275 9.41 -40.59 18.60
C GLY A 275 8.06 -40.85 19.28
N THR A 276 6.95 -40.28 18.80
CA THR A 276 5.61 -40.45 19.36
C THR A 276 4.88 -41.61 18.69
N THR A 277 4.45 -42.63 19.45
CA THR A 277 3.64 -43.75 18.94
C THR A 277 2.30 -43.29 18.35
N TRP A 278 1.96 -43.76 17.16
CA TRP A 278 0.68 -43.50 16.50
C TRP A 278 -0.29 -44.68 16.64
N GLU A 279 -1.60 -44.42 16.58
CA GLU A 279 -2.66 -45.43 16.77
C GLU A 279 -2.91 -46.24 15.49
N GLU A 280 -2.93 -47.57 15.58
CA GLU A 280 -3.34 -48.45 14.48
C GLU A 280 -4.88 -48.49 14.34
N LYS A 281 -5.39 -48.14 13.15
CA LYS A 281 -6.82 -48.16 12.82
C LYS A 281 -7.14 -49.16 11.73
N SER A 282 -8.28 -49.83 11.87
CA SER A 282 -8.83 -50.77 10.87
C SER A 282 -9.68 -50.10 9.79
N TYR A 283 -10.08 -48.85 10.02
CA TYR A 283 -10.90 -48.02 9.14
C TYR A 283 -10.10 -46.83 8.59
N SER A 284 -10.66 -46.07 7.65
CA SER A 284 -10.00 -44.92 7.04
C SER A 284 -9.59 -43.85 8.07
N ILE A 285 -8.47 -43.19 7.81
CA ILE A 285 -7.90 -42.16 8.67
C ILE A 285 -8.39 -40.80 8.16
N SER A 286 -8.41 -39.78 9.03
CA SER A 286 -8.87 -38.44 8.66
C SER A 286 -8.21 -37.33 9.50
N SER A 287 -7.12 -37.64 10.18
CA SER A 287 -6.39 -36.76 11.09
C SER A 287 -5.02 -37.34 11.43
N GLY A 288 -4.13 -36.54 12.00
CA GLY A 288 -2.84 -37.02 12.49
C GLY A 288 -2.93 -37.99 13.68
N GLY A 289 -1.78 -38.57 14.05
CA GLY A 289 -1.66 -39.46 15.21
C GLY A 289 -2.12 -40.91 15.00
N ALA A 290 -2.48 -41.30 13.77
CA ALA A 290 -2.94 -42.65 13.46
C ALA A 290 -2.51 -43.15 12.08
N TYR A 291 -2.41 -44.46 11.93
CA TYR A 291 -2.00 -45.16 10.71
C TYR A 291 -2.87 -46.41 10.47
N LYS A 292 -2.86 -46.94 9.25
CA LYS A 292 -3.62 -48.13 8.85
C LYS A 292 -2.74 -49.08 8.05
N LYS A 293 -2.82 -50.38 8.36
CA LYS A 293 -2.15 -51.44 7.60
C LYS A 293 -3.04 -51.93 6.46
N HIS A 294 -2.50 -51.90 5.24
CA HIS A 294 -3.00 -52.64 4.09
C HIS A 294 -2.07 -53.85 3.87
N THR A 295 -2.37 -54.96 4.54
CA THR A 295 -1.52 -56.17 4.53
C THR A 295 -1.39 -56.80 3.16
N ASP A 296 -2.43 -56.70 2.35
CA ASP A 296 -2.56 -57.42 1.08
C ASP A 296 -1.86 -56.64 -0.05
N ASP A 297 -1.83 -55.31 0.06
CA ASP A 297 -1.09 -54.38 -0.81
C ASP A 297 0.36 -54.11 -0.32
N ASN A 298 0.75 -54.70 0.83
CA ASN A 298 1.99 -54.41 1.58
C ASN A 298 2.26 -52.90 1.77
N LYS A 299 1.22 -52.16 2.20
CA LYS A 299 1.19 -50.70 2.30
C LYS A 299 0.80 -50.22 3.71
N LEU A 300 1.42 -49.15 4.19
CA LEU A 300 0.88 -48.31 5.26
C LEU A 300 0.14 -47.10 4.67
N VAL A 301 -0.94 -46.70 5.32
CA VAL A 301 -1.67 -45.46 5.02
C VAL A 301 -1.62 -44.55 6.24
N PHE A 302 -1.44 -43.25 5.99
CA PHE A 302 -1.49 -42.15 6.97
C PHE A 302 -2.36 -41.04 6.39
N ALA A 303 -3.02 -40.21 7.21
CA ALA A 303 -3.71 -39.04 6.68
C ALA A 303 -2.71 -37.97 6.18
N ALA A 304 -2.95 -37.44 4.98
CA ALA A 304 -2.25 -36.28 4.43
C ALA A 304 -3.01 -34.95 4.69
N LYS A 305 -4.33 -35.04 4.88
CA LYS A 305 -5.21 -33.91 5.26
C LYS A 305 -5.91 -34.21 6.57
N ASP A 306 -6.06 -33.18 7.41
CA ASP A 306 -6.84 -33.28 8.65
C ASP A 306 -8.27 -32.76 8.45
N TYR A 307 -9.25 -33.58 8.82
CA TYR A 307 -10.68 -33.29 8.75
C TYR A 307 -11.33 -33.22 10.14
N SER A 308 -10.53 -33.27 11.22
CA SER A 308 -11.02 -33.04 12.58
C SER A 308 -11.49 -31.60 12.77
N SER A 309 -12.58 -31.41 13.51
CA SER A 309 -13.01 -30.09 13.97
C SER A 309 -12.09 -29.51 15.05
N ALA A 310 -11.27 -30.35 15.69
CA ALA A 310 -10.24 -29.97 16.67
C ALA A 310 -9.08 -30.99 16.61
N PRO A 311 -8.10 -30.82 15.71
CA PRO A 311 -6.94 -31.70 15.64
C PRO A 311 -6.00 -31.48 16.84
N VAL A 312 -5.61 -32.58 17.50
CA VAL A 312 -4.67 -32.62 18.63
C VAL A 312 -3.29 -33.15 18.18
N ILE A 313 -3.35 -34.10 17.25
CA ILE A 313 -2.36 -34.76 16.41
C ILE A 313 -2.10 -34.11 15.03
N PRO A 314 -1.01 -33.40 14.66
CA PRO A 314 -0.86 -33.00 13.25
C PRO A 314 -0.67 -34.21 12.32
N VAL A 315 -1.18 -34.10 11.09
CA VAL A 315 -0.84 -34.99 9.96
C VAL A 315 0.64 -34.90 9.61
N LEU A 316 1.15 -35.90 8.87
CA LEU A 316 2.55 -35.99 8.45
C LEU A 316 3.02 -34.75 7.65
N LYS A 317 4.23 -34.28 7.96
CA LYS A 317 4.83 -33.05 7.43
C LYS A 317 6.23 -33.24 6.88
N SER A 318 6.71 -32.28 6.08
CA SER A 318 8.13 -32.23 5.72
C SER A 318 8.99 -32.09 6.99
N GLY A 319 10.01 -32.93 7.10
CA GLY A 319 10.86 -33.05 8.29
C GLY A 319 10.47 -34.12 9.30
N ASP A 320 9.28 -34.71 9.21
CA ASP A 320 8.83 -35.73 10.16
C ASP A 320 9.63 -37.04 9.99
N VAL A 321 10.14 -37.58 11.10
CA VAL A 321 10.88 -38.85 11.13
C VAL A 321 9.93 -39.98 11.50
N ILE A 322 9.70 -40.90 10.56
CA ILE A 322 8.84 -42.08 10.70
C ILE A 322 9.73 -43.28 11.05
N THR A 323 9.48 -43.90 12.21
CA THR A 323 10.12 -45.15 12.65
C THR A 323 9.09 -46.26 12.69
N ILE A 324 9.41 -47.41 12.11
CA ILE A 324 8.52 -48.57 11.97
C ILE A 324 9.22 -49.80 12.57
N SER A 325 8.64 -50.32 13.65
CA SER A 325 9.11 -51.55 14.32
C SER A 325 8.29 -52.75 13.86
N ALA A 326 8.95 -53.80 13.35
CA ALA A 326 8.30 -55.02 12.86
C ALA A 326 8.99 -56.28 13.39
N LYS A 327 8.21 -57.31 13.75
CA LYS A 327 8.73 -58.54 14.33
C LYS A 327 9.60 -59.30 13.31
N GLY A 328 10.89 -59.47 13.62
CA GLY A 328 11.86 -60.17 12.76
C GLY A 328 12.57 -59.26 11.75
N TYR A 329 12.44 -57.94 11.90
CA TYR A 329 13.12 -56.92 11.11
C TYR A 329 13.87 -55.95 12.04
N GLU A 330 14.80 -55.18 11.49
CA GLU A 330 15.36 -54.01 12.18
C GLU A 330 14.37 -52.83 12.08
N ASP A 331 14.49 -51.85 13.00
CA ASP A 331 13.63 -50.66 12.99
C ASP A 331 13.90 -49.79 11.75
N PHE A 332 13.00 -49.83 10.76
CA PHE A 332 13.09 -48.95 9.61
C PHE A 332 12.82 -47.50 10.04
N THR A 333 13.74 -46.59 9.74
CA THR A 333 13.58 -45.15 10.01
C THR A 333 13.87 -44.33 8.77
N ALA A 334 12.93 -43.45 8.40
CA ALA A 334 13.09 -42.51 7.30
C ALA A 334 12.41 -41.17 7.60
N LYS A 335 12.99 -40.09 7.09
CA LYS A 335 12.45 -38.73 7.18
C LYS A 335 11.58 -38.45 5.96
N LEU A 336 10.37 -37.94 6.17
CA LEU A 336 9.52 -37.38 5.13
C LEU A 336 10.11 -36.04 4.67
N VAL A 337 10.30 -35.89 3.36
CA VAL A 337 10.61 -34.61 2.73
C VAL A 337 9.58 -34.34 1.65
N ILE A 338 8.89 -33.21 1.75
CA ILE A 338 7.97 -32.73 0.73
C ILE A 338 8.70 -31.60 -0.02
N ASP A 339 8.91 -31.78 -1.32
CA ASP A 339 9.60 -30.81 -2.16
C ASP A 339 8.73 -29.57 -2.48
N LEU A 340 9.31 -28.59 -3.18
CA LEU A 340 8.67 -27.31 -3.50
C LEU A 340 7.45 -27.46 -4.43
N ASP A 341 7.35 -28.57 -5.17
CA ASP A 341 6.18 -28.92 -6.00
C ASP A 341 5.10 -29.67 -5.19
N GLY A 342 5.30 -29.84 -3.87
CA GLY A 342 4.37 -30.54 -2.98
C GLY A 342 4.48 -32.06 -3.03
N LYS A 343 5.51 -32.61 -3.68
CA LYS A 343 5.69 -34.04 -3.87
C LYS A 343 6.50 -34.65 -2.73
N ALA A 344 5.95 -35.67 -2.10
CA ALA A 344 6.58 -36.39 -1.00
C ALA A 344 7.68 -37.35 -1.47
N SER A 345 8.69 -37.50 -0.62
CA SER A 345 9.76 -38.48 -0.70
C SER A 345 10.12 -38.95 0.70
N LEU A 346 10.73 -40.14 0.80
CA LEU A 346 11.33 -40.62 2.04
C LEU A 346 12.85 -40.64 1.85
N VAL A 347 13.57 -40.00 2.77
CA VAL A 347 15.04 -39.91 2.79
C VAL A 347 15.59 -40.51 4.08
N ALA A 348 16.89 -40.80 4.15
CA ALA A 348 17.52 -41.13 5.43
C ALA A 348 17.41 -39.94 6.39
N ASP A 349 17.21 -40.20 7.68
CA ASP A 349 17.24 -39.13 8.68
C ASP A 349 18.67 -38.59 8.86
N ASP A 350 18.79 -37.26 8.87
CA ASP A 350 20.03 -36.50 9.00
C ASP A 350 20.05 -35.64 10.29
N GLY A 351 18.99 -35.70 11.10
CA GLY A 351 18.81 -34.91 12.32
C GLY A 351 18.51 -33.43 12.11
N LYS A 352 18.24 -32.97 10.87
CA LYS A 352 18.02 -31.54 10.53
C LYS A 352 16.55 -31.14 10.36
N GLY A 353 15.63 -32.10 10.43
CA GLY A 353 14.20 -31.89 10.13
C GLY A 353 13.97 -31.51 8.67
N ASP A 354 12.99 -30.65 8.41
CA ASP A 354 12.66 -30.17 7.05
C ASP A 354 13.91 -29.56 6.39
N PRO A 355 14.35 -29.98 5.18
CA PRO A 355 15.47 -29.34 4.50
C PRO A 355 15.16 -27.92 4.01
N TYR A 356 13.89 -27.52 3.96
CA TYR A 356 13.47 -26.21 3.46
C TYR A 356 13.21 -25.17 4.57
N GLU A 357 13.29 -23.90 4.18
CA GLU A 357 13.14 -22.71 5.01
C GLU A 357 12.20 -21.71 4.32
N LEU A 358 11.32 -21.08 5.10
CA LEU A 358 10.43 -20.02 4.65
C LEU A 358 11.11 -18.67 4.89
N HIS A 359 11.16 -17.83 3.86
CA HIS A 359 11.55 -16.42 3.98
C HIS A 359 10.35 -15.55 3.62
N VAL A 360 10.21 -14.38 4.26
CA VAL A 360 9.09 -13.44 4.06
C VAL A 360 9.64 -12.03 3.95
N LYS A 361 9.07 -11.21 3.07
CA LYS A 361 9.27 -9.76 3.06
C LYS A 361 7.95 -9.02 2.82
N ILE A 362 7.92 -7.75 3.14
CA ILE A 362 6.86 -6.80 2.80
C ILE A 362 7.47 -5.62 2.06
N GLU A 363 6.83 -5.21 0.98
CA GLU A 363 7.28 -4.10 0.12
C GLU A 363 6.09 -3.21 -0.23
N GLY A 364 6.34 -1.90 -0.28
CA GLY A 364 5.30 -0.87 -0.40
C GLY A 364 5.39 0.18 0.71
N THR A 365 4.31 0.95 0.89
CA THR A 365 4.23 2.04 1.88
C THR A 365 2.89 2.06 2.63
N PHE A 366 2.94 2.56 3.87
CA PHE A 366 1.78 3.06 4.60
C PHE A 366 1.86 4.59 4.59
N ASP A 367 0.78 5.26 4.19
CA ASP A 367 0.69 6.72 4.32
C ASP A 367 0.69 7.11 5.81
N SER A 368 0.99 8.37 6.11
CA SER A 368 0.81 8.88 7.46
C SER A 368 -0.66 9.11 7.81
N ALA A 369 -1.01 8.93 9.08
CA ALA A 369 -2.34 9.12 9.60
C ALA A 369 -2.40 10.25 10.65
N LEU A 370 -3.60 10.75 10.93
CA LEU A 370 -3.85 11.69 12.03
C LEU A 370 -4.49 10.98 13.24
N VAL A 371 -4.18 11.42 14.46
CA VAL A 371 -4.92 11.02 15.66
C VAL A 371 -6.42 11.31 15.46
N GLY A 372 -7.26 10.29 15.66
CA GLY A 372 -8.70 10.38 15.45
C GLY A 372 -9.18 10.24 13.99
N GLN A 373 -8.29 9.93 13.03
CA GLN A 373 -8.69 9.70 11.63
C GLN A 373 -9.56 8.45 11.49
N ASP A 374 -10.85 8.64 11.21
CA ASP A 374 -11.74 7.57 10.78
C ASP A 374 -11.41 7.11 9.34
N ASN A 375 -11.69 5.84 9.03
CA ASN A 375 -11.67 5.29 7.67
C ASN A 375 -10.31 5.34 6.93
N TYR A 376 -9.21 5.00 7.60
CA TYR A 376 -7.86 4.87 7.01
C TYR A 376 -7.83 3.90 5.79
N ASP A 377 -7.92 2.58 5.99
CA ASP A 377 -8.27 1.65 4.90
C ASP A 377 -9.73 1.24 5.06
N ALA A 378 -10.60 1.74 4.18
CA ALA A 378 -12.04 1.53 4.30
C ALA A 378 -12.73 1.51 2.92
N VAL A 379 -13.56 0.50 2.70
CA VAL A 379 -14.44 0.40 1.52
C VAL A 379 -15.83 0.91 1.90
N SER A 380 -16.21 2.09 1.40
CA SER A 380 -17.56 2.61 1.61
C SER A 380 -18.57 1.93 0.68
N SER A 381 -19.65 1.39 1.26
CA SER A 381 -20.67 0.64 0.52
C SER A 381 -21.84 1.53 0.08
N ALA A 382 -21.61 2.45 -0.86
CA ALA A 382 -22.68 3.28 -1.42
C ALA A 382 -23.68 2.41 -2.21
N SER A 383 -24.95 2.44 -1.81
CA SER A 383 -26.00 1.60 -2.44
C SER A 383 -26.52 2.13 -3.77
N VAL A 384 -26.09 3.33 -4.19
CA VAL A 384 -26.43 3.98 -5.46
C VAL A 384 -25.24 4.82 -5.97
N GLY A 385 -24.39 4.21 -6.80
CA GLY A 385 -23.32 4.90 -7.53
C GLY A 385 -21.92 4.81 -6.89
N GLY A 386 -21.20 3.73 -7.21
CA GLY A 386 -19.77 3.57 -6.94
C GLY A 386 -19.40 3.25 -5.48
N ALA A 387 -18.70 2.15 -5.25
CA ALA A 387 -18.01 1.95 -3.97
C ALA A 387 -16.67 2.71 -4.01
N SER A 388 -16.52 3.78 -3.24
CA SER A 388 -15.22 4.41 -3.01
C SER A 388 -14.49 3.72 -1.88
N SER A 389 -13.25 3.30 -2.14
CA SER A 389 -12.34 2.75 -1.15
C SER A 389 -11.23 3.76 -0.85
N ASN A 390 -11.09 4.17 0.41
CA ASN A 390 -9.84 4.76 0.87
C ASN A 390 -8.82 3.62 1.04
N LYS A 391 -7.60 3.83 0.53
CA LYS A 391 -6.52 2.85 0.52
C LYS A 391 -5.21 3.58 0.85
N ASN A 392 -4.97 3.81 2.13
CA ASN A 392 -3.75 4.41 2.66
C ASN A 392 -2.65 3.36 2.95
N SER A 393 -2.93 2.06 2.74
CA SER A 393 -1.89 1.02 2.68
C SER A 393 -1.72 0.49 1.25
N ASP A 394 -0.55 0.67 0.65
CA ASP A 394 -0.14 -0.05 -0.55
C ASP A 394 1.06 -0.94 -0.24
N VAL A 395 0.82 -2.04 0.48
CA VAL A 395 1.85 -3.01 0.89
C VAL A 395 1.47 -4.42 0.48
N THR A 396 2.42 -5.12 -0.14
CA THR A 396 2.29 -6.50 -0.62
C THR A 396 3.21 -7.44 0.18
N VAL A 397 2.66 -8.58 0.63
CA VAL A 397 3.41 -9.63 1.32
C VAL A 397 3.95 -10.66 0.33
N TYR A 398 5.27 -10.85 0.35
CA TYR A 398 6.00 -11.82 -0.45
C TYR A 398 6.60 -12.93 0.42
N GLY A 399 6.72 -14.12 -0.17
CA GLY A 399 7.41 -15.26 0.43
C GLY A 399 8.35 -15.93 -0.59
N ALA A 400 9.40 -16.55 -0.07
CA ALA A 400 10.29 -17.42 -0.83
C ALA A 400 10.48 -18.72 -0.05
N MET A 401 10.74 -19.82 -0.74
CA MET A 401 11.00 -21.10 -0.10
C MET A 401 12.25 -21.77 -0.68
N LEU A 402 13.23 -21.98 0.19
CA LEU A 402 14.60 -22.31 -0.20
C LEU A 402 15.12 -23.49 0.64
N GLU A 403 16.21 -24.11 0.21
CA GLU A 403 16.97 -25.02 1.06
C GLU A 403 17.66 -24.22 2.18
N LYS A 404 17.59 -24.71 3.42
CA LYS A 404 18.12 -24.04 4.63
C LYS A 404 19.54 -23.51 4.45
N GLY A 405 19.75 -22.25 4.82
CA GLY A 405 21.05 -21.57 4.70
C GLY A 405 21.37 -21.03 3.30
N LYS A 406 20.36 -20.84 2.45
CA LYS A 406 20.43 -19.99 1.24
C LYS A 406 19.68 -18.69 1.48
N GLU A 407 20.23 -17.58 1.01
CA GLU A 407 19.53 -16.29 0.99
C GLU A 407 18.67 -16.14 -0.28
N PRO A 408 17.49 -15.51 -0.22
CA PRO A 408 16.64 -15.27 -1.39
C PRO A 408 17.24 -14.29 -2.41
N THR A 409 17.03 -14.59 -3.68
CA THR A 409 17.20 -13.67 -4.81
C THR A 409 15.87 -13.05 -5.24
N ASP A 410 15.90 -11.97 -6.02
CA ASP A 410 14.70 -11.30 -6.55
C ASP A 410 13.77 -12.24 -7.32
N SER A 411 14.33 -13.25 -7.99
CA SER A 411 13.58 -14.28 -8.71
C SER A 411 12.89 -15.32 -7.81
N ASP A 412 13.29 -15.47 -6.55
CA ASP A 412 12.73 -16.47 -5.63
C ASP A 412 11.45 -15.96 -4.96
N TRP A 413 11.35 -14.64 -4.74
CA TRP A 413 10.19 -14.01 -4.12
C TRP A 413 8.93 -14.16 -4.97
N LYS A 414 7.84 -14.62 -4.35
CA LYS A 414 6.51 -14.73 -4.93
C LYS A 414 5.49 -14.12 -3.98
N GLU A 415 4.44 -13.56 -4.55
CA GLU A 415 3.29 -13.08 -3.79
C GLU A 415 2.66 -14.21 -2.97
N LEU A 416 2.20 -13.90 -1.75
CA LEU A 416 1.48 -14.82 -0.87
C LEU A 416 -0.04 -14.62 -1.00
N ASP A 417 -0.53 -14.85 -2.21
CA ASP A 417 -1.93 -14.81 -2.61
C ASP A 417 -2.58 -16.21 -2.58
N ASN A 418 -3.80 -16.34 -3.10
CA ASN A 418 -4.47 -17.64 -3.19
C ASN A 418 -3.83 -18.59 -4.23
N MET A 419 -3.15 -18.07 -5.25
CA MET A 419 -2.47 -18.85 -6.30
C MET A 419 -1.14 -19.43 -5.81
N SER A 420 -0.42 -18.71 -4.94
CA SER A 420 0.93 -18.98 -4.44
C SER A 420 1.18 -20.45 -4.09
N GLN A 421 2.35 -20.99 -4.47
CA GLN A 421 2.71 -22.39 -4.15
C GLN A 421 2.86 -22.61 -2.63
N ILE A 422 3.23 -21.57 -1.87
CA ILE A 422 3.39 -21.62 -0.41
C ILE A 422 2.01 -21.54 0.24
N LYS A 423 1.40 -22.69 0.54
CA LYS A 423 0.05 -22.75 1.14
C LYS A 423 0.09 -22.45 2.65
N LEU A 424 -0.67 -21.44 3.07
CA LEU A 424 -0.60 -20.86 4.41
C LEU A 424 -1.54 -21.50 5.44
N ASP A 425 -1.15 -21.42 6.71
CA ASP A 425 -2.03 -21.57 7.88
C ASP A 425 -2.45 -20.17 8.36
N GLY A 426 -3.42 -19.58 7.66
CA GLY A 426 -3.87 -18.20 7.88
C GLY A 426 -4.42 -17.90 9.29
N LYS A 427 -4.61 -18.91 10.15
CA LYS A 427 -4.99 -18.71 11.57
C LYS A 427 -3.79 -18.42 12.48
N LYS A 428 -2.56 -18.60 11.99
CA LYS A 428 -1.30 -18.34 12.71
C LYS A 428 -0.50 -17.18 12.10
N CYS A 429 -0.80 -16.83 10.85
CA CYS A 429 -0.34 -15.58 10.26
C CYS A 429 -0.87 -14.40 11.10
N SER A 430 -0.03 -13.40 11.36
CA SER A 430 -0.38 -12.24 12.20
C SER A 430 0.42 -11.01 11.80
N VAL A 431 -0.19 -9.84 11.91
CA VAL A 431 0.52 -8.55 11.75
C VAL A 431 0.93 -8.05 13.13
N SER A 432 2.14 -7.52 13.23
CA SER A 432 2.67 -6.85 14.41
C SER A 432 2.86 -5.37 14.09
N ILE A 433 2.36 -4.49 14.96
CA ILE A 433 2.57 -3.05 14.94
C ILE A 433 3.17 -2.70 16.30
N VAL A 434 4.35 -2.07 16.33
CA VAL A 434 5.07 -1.74 17.58
C VAL A 434 5.60 -0.30 17.55
N PRO A 435 5.66 0.41 18.69
CA PRO A 435 6.27 1.72 18.77
C PRO A 435 7.74 1.69 18.36
N ASP A 436 8.17 2.63 17.51
CA ASP A 436 9.59 2.82 17.23
C ASP A 436 10.26 3.63 18.36
N THR A 437 10.68 2.91 19.39
CA THR A 437 11.42 3.48 20.51
C THR A 437 12.80 4.05 20.13
N ALA A 438 13.33 3.75 18.92
CA ALA A 438 14.60 4.29 18.46
C ALA A 438 14.46 5.70 17.86
N SER A 439 13.32 6.01 17.22
CA SER A 439 12.96 7.38 16.79
C SER A 439 12.16 8.18 17.84
N GLY A 440 12.02 7.64 19.05
CA GLY A 440 11.54 8.37 20.24
C GLY A 440 10.10 8.10 20.66
N THR A 441 9.35 7.22 19.97
CA THR A 441 7.99 6.85 20.38
C THR A 441 8.03 6.11 21.73
N PRO A 442 7.19 6.47 22.73
CA PRO A 442 7.09 5.72 23.99
C PRO A 442 6.77 4.23 23.79
N ALA A 443 7.38 3.38 24.61
CA ALA A 443 7.23 1.92 24.51
C ALA A 443 5.83 1.41 24.91
N ASP A 444 5.02 2.26 25.54
CA ASP A 444 3.64 2.03 25.94
C ASP A 444 2.60 2.77 25.07
N SER A 445 3.03 3.47 24.01
CA SER A 445 2.13 4.05 23.00
C SER A 445 1.36 2.96 22.25
N ASP A 446 0.08 3.20 22.03
CA ASP A 446 -0.80 2.33 21.25
C ASP A 446 -1.34 3.11 20.04
N SER A 447 -0.98 2.64 18.85
CA SER A 447 -1.33 3.28 17.59
C SER A 447 -2.84 3.36 17.35
N GLY A 448 -3.66 2.55 18.04
CA GLY A 448 -5.09 2.40 17.73
C GLY A 448 -5.39 1.59 16.47
N MET A 449 -4.36 1.14 15.76
CA MET A 449 -4.47 0.44 14.47
C MET A 449 -4.21 -1.06 14.62
N GLN A 450 -4.96 -1.85 13.86
CA GLN A 450 -4.81 -3.29 13.70
C GLN A 450 -4.49 -3.62 12.24
N GLY A 451 -3.34 -4.26 12.01
CA GLY A 451 -2.96 -4.75 10.69
C GLY A 451 -3.78 -5.97 10.25
N VAL A 452 -4.21 -5.96 9.00
CA VAL A 452 -5.01 -6.99 8.33
C VAL A 452 -4.27 -7.46 7.08
N TYR A 453 -3.77 -8.69 7.12
CA TYR A 453 -3.15 -9.36 5.99
C TYR A 453 -4.17 -10.24 5.24
N MET A 454 -4.39 -9.95 3.96
CA MET A 454 -5.32 -10.68 3.09
C MET A 454 -4.61 -11.80 2.33
N THR A 455 -4.64 -13.02 2.89
CA THR A 455 -4.07 -14.26 2.29
C THR A 455 -4.66 -14.68 0.94
N ILE A 456 -5.57 -13.88 0.35
CA ILE A 456 -6.20 -14.12 -0.95
C ILE A 456 -5.50 -13.32 -2.05
N SER A 457 -4.89 -12.18 -1.70
CA SER A 457 -4.43 -11.16 -2.65
C SER A 457 -3.12 -10.48 -2.23
N SER A 458 -2.35 -11.10 -1.32
CA SER A 458 -1.10 -10.59 -0.73
C SER A 458 -1.15 -9.27 0.04
N ALA A 459 -2.24 -8.50 -0.07
CA ALA A 459 -2.35 -7.15 0.47
C ALA A 459 -2.29 -7.10 2.00
N LEU A 460 -1.58 -6.10 2.51
CA LEU A 460 -1.49 -5.75 3.92
C LEU A 460 -2.08 -4.36 4.13
N THR A 461 -3.10 -4.25 4.98
CA THR A 461 -3.89 -3.03 5.24
C THR A 461 -3.99 -2.73 6.73
N LEU A 462 -4.30 -1.50 7.12
CA LEU A 462 -4.46 -1.07 8.52
C LEU A 462 -5.91 -0.66 8.81
N SER A 463 -6.49 -1.23 9.85
CA SER A 463 -7.88 -0.99 10.26
C SER A 463 -7.96 -0.49 11.70
N GLY A 464 -8.86 0.45 12.00
CA GLY A 464 -8.96 1.07 13.31
C GLY A 464 -9.11 2.59 13.20
N THR A 465 -8.82 3.29 14.30
CA THR A 465 -8.78 4.75 14.38
C THR A 465 -7.47 5.11 15.08
N PRO A 466 -6.56 5.90 14.48
CA PRO A 466 -5.26 6.19 15.08
C PRO A 466 -5.42 6.92 16.42
N LYS A 467 -4.62 6.53 17.42
CA LYS A 467 -4.86 6.91 18.82
C LYS A 467 -3.71 7.69 19.46
N ASP A 468 -2.56 7.05 19.69
CA ASP A 468 -1.37 7.74 20.23
C ASP A 468 -0.42 8.14 19.08
N ALA A 469 0.02 9.40 19.06
CA ALA A 469 0.92 9.91 18.02
C ALA A 469 2.35 9.34 18.14
N GLY A 470 3.04 9.21 16.99
CA GLY A 470 4.42 8.75 16.90
C GLY A 470 4.73 7.85 15.71
N ASN A 471 5.99 7.40 15.65
CA ASN A 471 6.46 6.40 14.69
C ASN A 471 6.16 4.98 15.17
N TYR A 472 5.71 4.13 14.26
CA TYR A 472 5.47 2.70 14.47
C TYR A 472 6.15 1.86 13.39
N LEU A 473 6.58 0.65 13.75
CA LEU A 473 7.11 -0.35 12.84
C LEU A 473 6.10 -1.48 12.63
N ILE A 474 5.81 -1.79 11.38
CA ILE A 474 4.83 -2.80 10.98
C ILE A 474 5.55 -3.97 10.30
N SER A 475 5.25 -5.19 10.73
CA SER A 475 5.78 -6.43 10.15
C SER A 475 4.73 -7.54 10.16
N VAL A 476 4.91 -8.57 9.33
CA VAL A 476 4.04 -9.76 9.33
C VAL A 476 4.82 -11.00 9.75
N LYS A 477 4.19 -11.80 10.61
CA LYS A 477 4.57 -13.19 10.83
C LYS A 477 3.70 -14.07 9.95
N ILE A 478 4.32 -14.95 9.18
CA ILE A 478 3.65 -15.95 8.35
C ILE A 478 3.96 -17.35 8.89
N THR A 479 2.95 -18.23 8.84
CA THR A 479 3.09 -19.66 9.12
C THR A 479 2.48 -20.44 7.97
N ASP A 480 3.23 -21.40 7.41
CA ASP A 480 2.72 -22.25 6.33
C ASP A 480 2.03 -23.53 6.84
N GLN A 481 1.44 -24.33 5.93
CA GLN A 481 0.77 -25.59 6.30
C GLN A 481 1.74 -26.67 6.79
N GLN A 482 3.02 -26.61 6.41
CA GLN A 482 4.07 -27.44 7.02
C GLN A 482 4.38 -26.95 8.46
N GLY A 483 4.04 -25.72 8.80
CA GLY A 483 4.31 -25.11 10.11
C GLY A 483 5.69 -24.44 10.18
N ARG A 484 6.31 -24.17 9.02
CA ARG A 484 7.46 -23.25 8.92
C ARG A 484 6.96 -21.85 9.23
N GLU A 485 7.74 -21.10 10.01
CA GLU A 485 7.39 -19.74 10.43
C GLU A 485 8.50 -18.76 10.05
N ALA A 486 8.11 -17.56 9.64
CA ALA A 486 9.03 -16.47 9.33
C ALA A 486 8.39 -15.11 9.67
N VAL A 487 9.23 -14.10 9.88
CA VAL A 487 8.84 -12.71 10.12
C VAL A 487 9.48 -11.84 9.04
N SER A 488 8.73 -10.87 8.51
CA SER A 488 9.20 -9.94 7.49
C SER A 488 10.21 -8.91 8.03
N ASN A 489 10.82 -8.16 7.12
CA ASN A 489 11.30 -6.81 7.40
C ASN A 489 10.18 -5.92 7.98
N THR A 490 10.55 -4.81 8.59
CA THR A 490 9.61 -3.78 9.03
C THR A 490 9.44 -2.70 7.96
N LEU A 491 8.23 -2.14 7.85
CA LEU A 491 7.95 -0.86 7.19
C LEU A 491 7.49 0.18 8.24
N PRO A 492 7.80 1.47 8.06
CA PRO A 492 7.33 2.52 8.96
C PRO A 492 5.86 2.85 8.73
N PHE A 493 5.21 3.34 9.78
CA PHE A 493 3.89 3.98 9.76
C PHE A 493 3.90 5.13 10.77
N HIS A 494 3.43 6.32 10.40
CA HIS A 494 3.48 7.51 11.26
C HIS A 494 2.08 7.99 11.62
N VAL A 495 1.85 8.31 12.89
CA VAL A 495 0.63 8.96 13.38
C VAL A 495 0.97 10.36 13.86
N TYR A 496 0.59 11.38 13.10
CA TYR A 496 0.73 12.80 13.46
C TYR A 496 -0.41 13.23 14.40
N THR A 497 -0.19 14.29 15.18
CA THR A 497 -1.14 14.78 16.19
C THR A 497 -2.36 15.49 15.58
N GLY A 498 -2.23 16.05 14.37
CA GLY A 498 -3.24 16.92 13.75
C GLY A 498 -3.12 18.39 14.15
N GLU A 499 -2.15 18.73 15.00
CA GLU A 499 -1.88 20.11 15.46
C GLU A 499 -0.48 20.61 15.05
N GLU A 500 0.25 19.85 14.22
CA GLU A 500 1.50 20.26 13.57
C GLU A 500 1.34 21.60 12.83
N THR A 501 2.38 22.46 12.85
CA THR A 501 2.37 23.73 12.12
C THR A 501 3.00 23.60 10.74
N LEU A 502 2.50 24.36 9.77
CA LEU A 502 3.13 24.42 8.45
C LEU A 502 4.56 24.98 8.52
N ALA A 503 4.84 25.95 9.40
CA ALA A 503 6.16 26.53 9.58
C ALA A 503 7.22 25.49 10.00
N ASP A 504 6.86 24.55 10.88
CA ASP A 504 7.76 23.47 11.33
C ASP A 504 7.95 22.35 10.27
N ARG A 505 7.00 22.22 9.32
CA ARG A 505 6.98 21.14 8.32
C ARG A 505 7.50 21.58 6.94
N LEU A 506 7.38 22.86 6.58
CA LEU A 506 7.85 23.41 5.30
C LEU A 506 9.36 23.71 5.33
N VAL A 507 10.16 22.67 5.61
CA VAL A 507 11.62 22.72 5.78
C VAL A 507 12.33 21.74 4.85
N THR A 508 13.57 22.06 4.46
CA THR A 508 14.36 21.29 3.47
C THR A 508 14.51 19.81 3.77
N ASP A 509 14.52 19.44 5.05
CA ASP A 509 14.73 18.06 5.50
C ASP A 509 13.53 17.15 5.18
N ASN A 510 12.35 17.74 4.89
CA ASN A 510 11.16 17.04 4.42
C ASN A 510 11.02 17.04 2.88
N PHE A 511 11.94 17.66 2.15
CA PHE A 511 11.87 17.80 0.69
C PHE A 511 12.82 16.84 -0.04
N LYS A 512 12.44 16.41 -1.25
CA LYS A 512 13.33 15.71 -2.18
C LYS A 512 13.98 16.74 -3.12
N GLN A 513 15.29 16.63 -3.35
CA GLN A 513 15.99 17.50 -4.30
C GLN A 513 15.96 16.88 -5.71
N TYR A 514 15.61 17.67 -6.72
CA TYR A 514 15.65 17.29 -8.13
C TYR A 514 17.06 17.45 -8.72
N GLU A 515 17.29 16.87 -9.91
CA GLU A 515 18.55 17.04 -10.66
C GLU A 515 18.83 18.50 -11.06
N SER A 516 17.81 19.36 -11.08
CA SER A 516 17.92 20.81 -11.26
C SER A 516 18.59 21.52 -10.06
N GLY A 517 18.70 20.86 -8.90
CA GLY A 517 19.12 21.45 -7.64
C GLY A 517 17.99 22.14 -6.86
N LEU A 518 16.81 22.29 -7.46
CA LEU A 518 15.59 22.74 -6.78
C LEU A 518 14.94 21.60 -5.99
N TYR A 519 13.98 21.94 -5.14
CA TYR A 519 13.32 21.01 -4.22
C TYR A 519 11.85 20.78 -4.57
N ALA A 520 11.36 19.60 -4.20
CA ALA A 520 9.94 19.29 -4.17
C ALA A 520 9.52 18.68 -2.82
N TRP A 521 8.38 19.13 -2.29
CA TRP A 521 7.70 18.42 -1.22
C TRP A 521 6.85 17.32 -1.86
N ASP A 522 7.47 16.15 -2.04
CA ASP A 522 7.01 15.08 -2.93
C ASP A 522 5.71 14.40 -2.49
N ILE A 523 5.45 14.33 -1.18
CA ILE A 523 4.12 14.10 -0.59
C ILE A 523 4.08 14.94 0.69
N MET A 524 3.04 15.75 0.87
CA MET A 524 2.87 16.55 2.08
C MET A 524 2.55 15.66 3.29
N GLU A 525 3.34 15.80 4.35
CA GLU A 525 3.15 15.06 5.60
C GLU A 525 3.11 16.00 6.82
N PRO A 526 2.09 15.91 7.70
CA PRO A 526 0.84 15.16 7.52
C PRO A 526 0.06 15.60 6.28
N TRP A 527 -0.79 14.71 5.76
CA TRP A 527 -1.65 14.98 4.59
C TRP A 527 -2.65 16.13 4.80
N ALA A 528 -2.92 16.53 6.05
CA ALA A 528 -3.61 17.78 6.38
C ALA A 528 -2.85 18.56 7.45
N ILE A 529 -2.60 19.84 7.20
CA ILE A 529 -1.97 20.78 8.14
C ILE A 529 -2.94 21.92 8.41
N LYS A 530 -3.54 21.90 9.61
CA LYS A 530 -4.57 22.86 10.05
C LYS A 530 -3.99 24.20 10.50
N ASN A 531 -2.85 24.17 11.20
CA ASN A 531 -2.22 25.33 11.83
C ASN A 531 -1.06 25.82 10.96
N PHE A 532 -0.88 27.13 10.80
CA PHE A 532 0.25 27.64 10.03
C PHE A 532 1.51 27.81 10.88
N GLY A 533 1.39 28.28 12.12
CA GLY A 533 2.54 28.82 12.85
C GLY A 533 3.17 29.99 12.08
N SER A 534 4.43 30.32 12.33
CA SER A 534 5.10 31.32 11.48
C SER A 534 6.61 31.14 11.35
N ASN A 535 7.10 31.44 10.15
CA ASN A 535 8.50 31.72 9.83
C ASN A 535 8.68 33.17 9.32
N VAL A 536 7.74 34.07 9.66
CA VAL A 536 7.72 35.49 9.27
C VAL A 536 7.79 36.36 10.52
N ASP A 537 8.77 37.26 10.59
CA ASP A 537 9.03 38.07 11.79
C ASP A 537 7.83 38.93 12.21
N GLY A 538 7.34 38.68 13.43
CA GLY A 538 6.23 39.44 14.05
C GLY A 538 4.84 38.83 13.85
N GLU A 539 4.71 37.82 13.00
CA GLU A 539 3.46 37.14 12.68
C GLU A 539 3.26 35.83 13.47
N THR A 540 2.05 35.26 13.44
CA THR A 540 1.73 34.02 14.20
C THR A 540 1.14 32.88 13.38
N GLU A 541 0.52 33.16 12.22
CA GLU A 541 -0.13 32.18 11.32
C GLU A 541 0.26 32.46 9.85
N SER A 542 1.49 32.93 9.65
CA SER A 542 2.01 33.40 8.36
C SER A 542 3.25 32.60 7.96
N VAL A 543 3.20 31.89 6.84
CA VAL A 543 4.30 31.06 6.33
C VAL A 543 4.76 31.56 4.98
N ARG A 544 6.07 31.72 4.84
CA ARG A 544 6.79 32.07 3.61
C ARG A 544 7.42 30.82 3.04
N VAL A 545 7.12 30.54 1.77
CA VAL A 545 7.63 29.36 1.07
C VAL A 545 9.15 29.49 0.84
N PRO A 546 9.96 28.45 1.07
CA PRO A 546 11.38 28.45 0.71
C PRO A 546 11.55 28.69 -0.80
N LYS A 547 12.34 29.70 -1.18
CA LYS A 547 12.50 30.15 -2.57
C LYS A 547 12.92 29.05 -3.58
N ASP A 548 13.61 28.01 -3.11
CA ASP A 548 14.11 26.92 -3.93
C ASP A 548 13.14 25.72 -4.02
N LEU A 549 11.92 25.85 -3.47
CA LEU A 549 10.83 24.88 -3.61
C LEU A 549 10.07 25.14 -4.92
N GLU A 550 10.20 24.21 -5.88
CA GLU A 550 9.62 24.29 -7.23
C GLU A 550 8.25 23.59 -7.30
N ALA A 551 8.07 22.50 -6.54
CA ALA A 551 6.82 21.73 -6.54
C ALA A 551 6.42 21.28 -5.13
N TRP A 552 5.11 21.20 -4.88
CA TRP A 552 4.56 20.71 -3.62
C TRP A 552 3.29 19.91 -3.91
N PHE A 553 3.37 18.61 -3.64
CA PHE A 553 2.34 17.63 -3.92
C PHE A 553 1.58 17.29 -2.64
N GLY A 554 0.25 17.38 -2.67
CA GLY A 554 -0.59 16.79 -1.64
C GLY A 554 -0.77 15.29 -1.84
N SER A 555 -0.71 14.82 -3.09
CA SER A 555 -0.56 13.41 -3.47
C SER A 555 -0.06 13.31 -4.93
N HIS A 556 0.25 12.09 -5.39
CA HIS A 556 0.49 11.79 -6.81
C HIS A 556 -0.74 11.17 -7.51
N VAL A 557 -1.94 11.32 -6.95
CA VAL A 557 -3.18 10.65 -7.41
C VAL A 557 -4.32 11.65 -7.54
N SER A 558 -4.73 11.94 -8.78
CA SER A 558 -5.86 12.83 -9.05
C SER A 558 -7.14 12.42 -8.30
N GLY A 559 -7.80 13.40 -7.68
CA GLY A 559 -8.91 13.17 -6.75
C GLY A 559 -8.51 12.93 -5.28
N THR A 560 -7.24 12.64 -4.99
CA THR A 560 -6.67 12.58 -3.63
C THR A 560 -5.89 13.86 -3.37
N TYR A 561 -6.09 14.48 -2.21
CA TYR A 561 -5.60 15.84 -1.93
C TYR A 561 -4.94 15.97 -0.56
N GLY A 562 -3.86 16.75 -0.51
CA GLY A 562 -3.36 17.33 0.73
C GLY A 562 -4.18 18.57 1.13
N TYR A 563 -4.35 18.85 2.42
CA TYR A 563 -5.20 19.94 2.92
C TYR A 563 -4.42 20.99 3.72
N LEU A 564 -4.65 22.28 3.46
CA LEU A 564 -4.07 23.40 4.20
C LEU A 564 -5.14 24.28 4.83
N GLY A 565 -4.99 24.55 6.13
CA GLY A 565 -5.86 25.42 6.91
C GLY A 565 -7.16 24.74 7.36
N TYR A 566 -8.24 25.52 7.43
CA TYR A 566 -9.57 25.09 7.85
C TYR A 566 -10.67 25.93 7.16
N ASP A 567 -11.91 25.45 7.21
CA ASP A 567 -13.03 26.14 6.58
C ASP A 567 -13.49 27.36 7.42
N LEU A 568 -13.57 28.53 6.78
CA LEU A 568 -14.25 29.73 7.25
C LEU A 568 -15.58 29.98 6.51
N PRO A 569 -16.58 30.59 7.18
CA PRO A 569 -17.78 31.14 6.54
C PRO A 569 -17.44 32.12 5.41
N TRP A 570 -18.12 32.05 4.26
CA TRP A 570 -17.75 32.88 3.10
C TRP A 570 -17.85 34.37 3.40
N LYS A 571 -18.82 34.77 4.23
CA LYS A 571 -18.97 36.15 4.70
C LYS A 571 -17.74 36.69 5.45
N GLN A 572 -16.98 35.84 6.15
CA GLN A 572 -15.74 36.21 6.84
C GLN A 572 -14.57 36.34 5.87
N VAL A 573 -14.53 35.51 4.82
CA VAL A 573 -13.52 35.62 3.76
C VAL A 573 -13.72 36.93 2.99
N VAL A 574 -14.97 37.29 2.69
CA VAL A 574 -15.33 38.53 1.97
C VAL A 574 -15.06 39.80 2.79
N SER A 575 -15.16 39.77 4.12
CA SER A 575 -14.70 40.90 4.97
C SER A 575 -13.19 41.02 5.08
N GLY A 576 -12.42 40.03 4.60
CA GLY A 576 -10.97 40.01 4.67
C GLY A 576 -10.42 39.50 6.02
N ASP A 577 -11.27 38.99 6.90
CA ASP A 577 -10.91 38.46 8.23
C ASP A 577 -10.30 37.03 8.12
N ILE A 578 -9.27 36.91 7.27
CA ILE A 578 -8.60 35.66 6.89
C ILE A 578 -7.32 35.50 7.75
N PRO A 579 -7.24 34.50 8.66
CA PRO A 579 -6.24 34.45 9.71
C PRO A 579 -4.88 33.86 9.30
N GLN A 580 -4.82 33.08 8.21
CA GLN A 580 -3.59 32.40 7.79
C GLN A 580 -3.08 32.97 6.46
N THR A 581 -1.76 33.16 6.32
CA THR A 581 -1.17 33.69 5.08
C THR A 581 -0.03 32.83 4.55
N LEU A 582 -0.07 32.45 3.27
CA LEU A 582 0.99 31.76 2.54
C LEU A 582 1.67 32.73 1.56
N TYR A 583 2.92 33.10 1.81
CA TYR A 583 3.69 34.00 0.95
C TYR A 583 4.53 33.21 -0.06
N ILE A 584 4.38 33.53 -1.35
CA ILE A 584 5.24 33.06 -2.45
C ILE A 584 6.25 34.19 -2.76
N PRO A 585 7.51 34.08 -2.30
CA PRO A 585 8.45 35.21 -2.32
C PRO A 585 9.15 35.39 -3.67
N GLU A 586 9.90 36.50 -3.78
CA GLU A 586 10.84 36.76 -4.88
C GLU A 586 11.74 35.54 -5.19
N GLY A 587 11.77 35.13 -6.45
CA GLY A 587 12.58 34.02 -6.95
C GLY A 587 11.95 32.63 -6.74
N CYS A 588 10.82 32.51 -6.02
CA CYS A 588 10.07 31.28 -5.91
C CYS A 588 9.17 31.07 -7.14
N ASN A 589 9.26 29.91 -7.80
CA ASN A 589 8.35 29.50 -8.87
C ASN A 589 7.68 28.18 -8.45
N LEU A 590 6.63 28.29 -7.65
CA LEU A 590 5.99 27.14 -7.01
C LEU A 590 4.83 26.60 -7.87
N THR A 591 4.80 25.28 -8.05
CA THR A 591 3.61 24.55 -8.50
C THR A 591 2.98 23.83 -7.30
N LEU A 592 1.71 24.12 -7.01
CA LEU A 592 0.89 23.32 -6.08
C LEU A 592 0.13 22.28 -6.89
N THR A 593 0.32 21.01 -6.54
CA THR A 593 -0.29 19.85 -7.22
C THR A 593 -1.06 18.99 -6.22
N ASN A 594 -2.30 18.62 -6.55
CA ASN A 594 -3.15 17.79 -5.69
C ASN A 594 -3.36 18.38 -4.27
N MET A 595 -3.63 19.69 -4.19
CA MET A 595 -3.83 20.43 -2.94
C MET A 595 -5.24 21.01 -2.79
N LYS A 596 -5.77 21.02 -1.57
CA LYS A 596 -6.99 21.74 -1.16
C LYS A 596 -6.63 22.80 -0.11
N ILE A 597 -6.60 24.05 -0.55
CA ILE A 597 -6.29 25.22 0.27
C ILE A 597 -7.62 25.78 0.78
N LEU A 598 -7.88 25.67 2.08
CA LEU A 598 -9.17 25.99 2.68
C LEU A 598 -9.36 27.50 2.92
N SER A 599 -10.59 27.93 3.25
CA SER A 599 -10.95 29.35 3.25
C SER A 599 -10.35 30.19 4.38
N SER A 600 -9.65 29.58 5.35
CA SER A 600 -8.80 30.29 6.32
C SER A 600 -7.49 30.84 5.75
N VAL A 601 -7.10 30.42 4.54
CA VAL A 601 -5.79 30.74 3.95
C VAL A 601 -5.90 31.83 2.88
N ARG A 602 -5.05 32.85 3.04
CA ARG A 602 -4.75 33.87 2.04
C ARG A 602 -3.42 33.51 1.37
N ILE A 603 -3.38 33.35 0.05
CA ILE A 603 -2.11 33.24 -0.68
C ILE A 603 -1.69 34.64 -1.15
N VAL A 604 -0.43 35.00 -0.95
CA VAL A 604 0.14 36.29 -1.38
C VAL A 604 1.35 36.01 -2.28
N ILE A 605 1.25 36.38 -3.55
CA ILE A 605 2.36 36.30 -4.51
C ILE A 605 3.05 37.66 -4.55
N GLU A 606 4.31 37.70 -4.14
CA GLU A 606 5.11 38.91 -4.08
C GLU A 606 5.84 39.21 -5.40
N ASN A 607 6.49 40.38 -5.48
CA ASN A 607 7.31 40.78 -6.62
C ASN A 607 8.35 39.70 -6.98
N GLY A 608 8.36 39.24 -8.23
CA GLY A 608 9.27 38.19 -8.69
C GLY A 608 8.96 36.78 -8.17
N GLY A 609 7.86 36.59 -7.44
CA GLY A 609 7.30 35.29 -7.10
C GLY A 609 6.30 34.82 -8.17
N LYS A 610 6.22 33.51 -8.37
CA LYS A 610 5.24 32.86 -9.26
C LYS A 610 4.58 31.66 -8.60
N LEU A 611 3.25 31.56 -8.79
CA LEU A 611 2.45 30.40 -8.41
C LEU A 611 1.78 29.80 -9.64
N THR A 612 1.84 28.47 -9.74
CA THR A 612 1.02 27.66 -10.66
C THR A 612 0.13 26.73 -9.83
N LEU A 613 -1.17 26.65 -10.15
CA LEU A 613 -2.06 25.61 -9.61
C LEU A 613 -2.30 24.52 -10.65
N ASP A 614 -2.05 23.26 -10.30
CA ASP A 614 -2.37 22.08 -11.10
C ASP A 614 -3.11 21.06 -10.22
N ASP A 615 -4.16 20.40 -10.75
CA ASP A 615 -5.15 19.58 -10.01
C ASP A 615 -5.38 20.01 -8.53
N SER A 616 -5.61 21.30 -8.29
CA SER A 616 -5.66 21.89 -6.94
C SER A 616 -6.80 22.90 -6.76
N VAL A 617 -7.42 22.91 -5.58
CA VAL A 617 -8.58 23.76 -5.25
C VAL A 617 -8.19 24.81 -4.23
N VAL A 618 -8.37 26.10 -4.56
CA VAL A 618 -8.24 27.21 -3.60
C VAL A 618 -9.61 27.75 -3.22
N GLN A 619 -9.97 27.61 -1.94
CA GLN A 619 -11.21 28.13 -1.37
C GLN A 619 -11.06 29.52 -0.72
N GLY A 620 -9.84 29.86 -0.30
CA GLY A 620 -9.48 31.18 0.21
C GLY A 620 -9.20 32.18 -0.90
N ILE A 621 -8.39 33.20 -0.62
CA ILE A 621 -8.12 34.29 -1.56
C ILE A 621 -6.67 34.25 -2.05
N ILE A 622 -6.45 34.54 -3.33
CA ILE A 622 -5.12 34.70 -3.93
C ILE A 622 -4.93 36.18 -4.27
N ASP A 623 -3.97 36.83 -3.62
CA ASP A 623 -3.52 38.18 -3.93
C ASP A 623 -2.22 38.13 -4.73
N VAL A 624 -2.20 38.76 -5.90
CA VAL A 624 -1.00 38.93 -6.74
C VAL A 624 -0.55 40.38 -6.64
N GLN A 625 0.60 40.60 -6.04
CA GLN A 625 1.18 41.93 -5.87
C GLN A 625 1.91 42.40 -7.13
N SER A 626 2.38 43.65 -7.11
CA SER A 626 3.21 44.24 -8.16
C SER A 626 4.42 43.34 -8.48
N GLY A 627 4.57 42.94 -9.75
CA GLY A 627 5.61 42.03 -10.23
C GLY A 627 5.42 40.55 -9.87
N GLY A 628 4.36 40.18 -9.14
CA GLY A 628 3.99 38.78 -8.91
C GLY A 628 3.28 38.16 -10.11
N THR A 629 3.42 36.84 -10.30
CA THR A 629 2.81 36.11 -11.43
C THR A 629 1.91 34.96 -10.98
N PHE A 630 0.70 34.86 -11.55
CA PHE A 630 -0.18 33.70 -11.36
C PHE A 630 -0.38 32.91 -12.67
N SER A 631 -0.46 31.59 -12.55
CA SER A 631 -0.74 30.61 -13.60
C SER A 631 -1.61 29.46 -13.05
N MET A 632 -2.34 28.74 -13.91
CA MET A 632 -3.31 27.73 -13.48
C MET A 632 -3.66 26.76 -14.60
N ASN A 633 -3.74 25.47 -14.32
CA ASN A 633 -4.03 24.41 -15.29
C ASN A 633 -3.13 24.49 -16.55
N TYR A 634 -1.82 24.70 -16.35
CA TYR A 634 -0.84 24.81 -17.44
C TYR A 634 0.51 24.22 -17.07
N SER A 635 0.96 23.23 -17.84
CA SER A 635 2.28 22.63 -17.72
C SER A 635 3.28 23.42 -18.57
N SER A 636 4.12 24.23 -17.92
CA SER A 636 5.22 24.95 -18.58
C SER A 636 6.32 24.02 -19.12
N TYR A 637 6.40 22.78 -18.62
CA TYR A 637 7.30 21.75 -19.13
C TYR A 637 6.81 21.17 -20.47
N ASN A 638 5.53 20.77 -20.55
CA ASN A 638 4.93 20.25 -21.79
C ASN A 638 4.47 21.37 -22.76
N ASN A 639 4.38 22.61 -22.27
CA ASN A 639 3.78 23.78 -22.95
C ASN A 639 2.29 23.59 -23.31
N GLU A 640 1.55 22.88 -22.47
CA GLU A 640 0.14 22.51 -22.69
C GLU A 640 -0.77 22.88 -21.51
N PHE A 641 -2.06 23.08 -21.79
CA PHE A 641 -3.07 23.28 -20.76
C PHE A 641 -3.58 21.94 -20.22
N THR A 642 -3.73 21.84 -18.90
CA THR A 642 -4.25 20.68 -18.16
C THR A 642 -5.69 20.93 -17.71
N THR A 643 -6.26 20.01 -16.93
CA THR A 643 -7.50 20.24 -16.17
C THR A 643 -7.38 19.62 -14.78
N GLY A 644 -8.16 20.14 -13.83
CA GLY A 644 -8.26 19.65 -12.46
C GLY A 644 -8.38 20.80 -11.47
N ALA A 645 -7.48 21.78 -11.57
CA ALA A 645 -7.46 22.91 -10.65
C ALA A 645 -8.71 23.81 -10.80
N SER A 646 -9.21 24.34 -9.68
CA SER A 646 -10.37 25.24 -9.65
C SER A 646 -10.27 26.26 -8.51
N LEU A 647 -10.92 27.42 -8.68
CA LEU A 647 -11.04 28.43 -7.63
C LEU A 647 -12.46 28.38 -7.02
N CYS A 648 -12.59 28.06 -5.74
CA CYS A 648 -13.84 28.29 -5.01
C CYS A 648 -13.87 29.67 -4.32
N GLY A 649 -12.72 30.35 -4.23
CA GLY A 649 -12.60 31.72 -3.73
C GLY A 649 -12.49 32.76 -4.85
N GLN A 650 -11.49 33.64 -4.76
CA GLN A 650 -11.26 34.74 -5.71
C GLN A 650 -9.77 35.00 -5.91
N LEU A 651 -9.40 35.39 -7.14
CA LEU A 651 -8.09 35.93 -7.52
C LEU A 651 -8.16 37.47 -7.59
N ARG A 652 -7.19 38.15 -6.98
CA ARG A 652 -7.10 39.61 -6.96
C ARG A 652 -5.72 40.05 -7.47
N LEU A 653 -5.71 40.81 -8.55
CA LEU A 653 -4.51 41.30 -9.24
C LEU A 653 -4.35 42.79 -8.93
N ALA A 654 -3.24 43.15 -8.26
CA ALA A 654 -2.91 44.53 -7.93
C ALA A 654 -2.12 45.24 -9.05
N ASP A 655 -1.85 46.53 -8.87
CA ASP A 655 -1.06 47.33 -9.81
C ASP A 655 0.35 46.73 -10.00
N GLY A 656 0.71 46.44 -11.25
CA GLY A 656 1.91 45.74 -11.69
C GLY A 656 1.83 44.20 -11.67
N ALA A 657 0.69 43.58 -11.34
CA ALA A 657 0.54 42.12 -11.33
C ALA A 657 0.52 41.51 -12.74
N ILE A 658 0.88 40.22 -12.82
CA ILE A 658 0.95 39.44 -14.06
C ILE A 658 0.05 38.20 -13.96
N LEU A 659 -0.75 37.98 -15.00
CA LEU A 659 -1.53 36.76 -15.20
C LEU A 659 -1.08 36.07 -16.50
N GLU A 660 -0.54 34.86 -16.37
CA GLU A 660 0.17 34.16 -17.45
C GLU A 660 -0.35 32.72 -17.63
N ASN A 661 -0.67 32.36 -18.87
CA ASN A 661 -1.00 30.97 -19.28
C ASN A 661 -1.89 30.25 -18.26
N ALA A 662 -3.12 30.74 -18.09
CA ALA A 662 -3.99 30.35 -16.97
C ALA A 662 -5.39 29.93 -17.48
N ALA A 663 -5.75 28.66 -17.32
CA ALA A 663 -7.11 28.16 -17.54
C ALA A 663 -7.88 28.14 -16.21
N ILE A 664 -8.37 29.33 -15.83
CA ILE A 664 -9.13 29.58 -14.60
C ILE A 664 -10.61 29.25 -14.82
N TYR A 665 -11.15 28.38 -13.98
CA TYR A 665 -12.59 28.22 -13.84
C TYR A 665 -12.98 28.11 -12.37
N SER A 666 -14.11 28.73 -12.05
CA SER A 666 -14.60 28.83 -10.68
C SER A 666 -15.58 27.73 -10.32
N HIS A 667 -15.55 27.34 -9.05
CA HIS A 667 -16.51 26.51 -8.34
C HIS A 667 -16.95 27.21 -7.03
N ALA A 668 -17.09 28.54 -7.05
CA ALA A 668 -17.39 29.33 -5.86
C ALA A 668 -18.81 29.12 -5.28
N ASN A 669 -19.74 28.54 -6.04
CA ASN A 669 -21.05 28.09 -5.59
C ASN A 669 -21.07 26.58 -5.27
N TYR A 670 -19.98 25.85 -5.51
CA TYR A 670 -19.83 24.43 -5.17
C TYR A 670 -18.64 24.16 -4.22
N LEU A 671 -18.94 23.99 -2.93
CA LEU A 671 -17.93 23.67 -1.93
C LEU A 671 -17.37 22.25 -2.08
N ALA A 672 -16.04 22.13 -2.20
CA ALA A 672 -15.30 20.86 -2.31
C ALA A 672 -15.29 19.98 -1.03
N ASN A 673 -16.04 20.37 0.01
CA ASN A 673 -16.39 19.59 1.20
C ASN A 673 -17.89 19.18 1.25
N GLY A 674 -18.70 19.63 0.28
CA GLY A 674 -20.14 19.32 0.15
C GLY A 674 -21.12 20.19 0.95
N ASN A 675 -20.68 21.08 1.85
CA ASN A 675 -21.58 21.84 2.71
C ASN A 675 -22.01 23.20 2.11
N LEU A 676 -22.92 23.18 1.13
CA LEU A 676 -23.37 24.36 0.38
C LEU A 676 -24.09 25.45 1.21
N THR A 677 -24.33 25.27 2.51
CA THR A 677 -25.18 26.17 3.32
C THR A 677 -24.60 27.57 3.58
N ASP A 678 -23.32 27.79 3.29
CA ASP A 678 -22.59 29.05 3.49
C ASP A 678 -21.96 29.59 2.18
N ARG A 679 -22.44 29.15 1.00
CA ARG A 679 -21.92 29.63 -0.29
C ARG A 679 -22.98 29.85 -1.37
N THR A 680 -23.12 31.11 -1.74
CA THR A 680 -23.65 31.59 -3.03
C THR A 680 -23.01 32.96 -3.25
N THR A 681 -22.41 33.17 -4.41
CA THR A 681 -21.68 34.41 -4.73
C THR A 681 -21.74 34.71 -6.22
N SER A 682 -21.89 36.00 -6.54
CA SER A 682 -21.78 36.55 -7.89
C SER A 682 -20.53 37.43 -8.07
N GLU A 683 -19.76 37.66 -6.98
CA GLU A 683 -18.50 38.42 -7.02
C GLU A 683 -17.52 37.85 -8.05
N PRO A 684 -16.71 38.69 -8.74
CA PRO A 684 -15.87 38.25 -9.85
C PRO A 684 -14.88 37.15 -9.45
N VAL A 685 -14.66 36.17 -10.33
CA VAL A 685 -13.59 35.15 -10.14
C VAL A 685 -12.23 35.83 -10.08
N VAL A 686 -12.01 36.79 -10.98
CA VAL A 686 -10.79 37.60 -11.07
C VAL A 686 -11.16 39.08 -10.95
N THR A 687 -10.43 39.79 -10.10
CA THR A 687 -10.45 41.26 -10.05
C THR A 687 -9.07 41.78 -10.43
N ALA A 688 -9.03 42.84 -11.22
CA ALA A 688 -7.81 43.56 -11.60
C ALA A 688 -7.96 45.03 -11.22
N THR A 689 -7.03 45.58 -10.43
CA THR A 689 -7.07 46.97 -9.97
C THR A 689 -5.74 47.65 -10.29
N GLY A 690 -5.80 48.80 -10.97
CA GLY A 690 -4.60 49.43 -11.53
C GLY A 690 -4.15 48.74 -12.82
N ASN A 691 -2.84 48.73 -13.07
CA ASN A 691 -2.27 48.26 -14.34
C ASN A 691 -1.82 46.80 -14.23
N VAL A 692 -2.38 45.92 -15.07
CA VAL A 692 -2.16 44.46 -14.99
C VAL A 692 -1.77 43.91 -16.36
N THR A 693 -0.83 42.96 -16.41
CA THR A 693 -0.34 42.37 -17.67
C THR A 693 -0.89 40.97 -17.90
N ILE A 694 -1.44 40.71 -19.08
CA ILE A 694 -1.87 39.40 -19.58
C ILE A 694 -0.80 38.83 -20.52
N LYS A 695 -0.30 37.64 -20.20
CA LYS A 695 0.74 36.92 -20.97
C LYS A 695 0.23 35.58 -21.50
N GLY A 696 0.57 35.28 -22.75
CA GLY A 696 0.18 34.02 -23.39
C GLY A 696 -1.34 33.86 -23.47
N LYS A 697 -1.89 32.74 -23.02
CA LYS A 697 -3.33 32.46 -23.13
C LYS A 697 -4.00 32.37 -21.76
N VAL A 698 -5.00 33.21 -21.52
CA VAL A 698 -5.72 33.31 -20.24
C VAL A 698 -7.20 33.11 -20.48
N PHE A 699 -7.78 32.10 -19.82
CA PHE A 699 -9.19 31.76 -19.89
C PHE A 699 -9.78 31.87 -18.49
N ILE A 700 -10.93 32.54 -18.35
CA ILE A 700 -11.60 32.79 -17.07
C ILE A 700 -13.08 32.42 -17.24
N LYS A 701 -13.59 31.47 -16.44
CA LYS A 701 -15.03 31.15 -16.39
C LYS A 701 -15.59 31.34 -14.99
N GLY A 702 -16.65 32.14 -14.88
CA GLY A 702 -17.50 32.24 -13.69
C GLY A 702 -18.20 30.93 -13.36
N ASP A 703 -18.38 30.62 -12.07
CA ASP A 703 -19.16 29.46 -11.66
C ASP A 703 -20.65 29.64 -11.99
N ASP A 704 -21.33 28.52 -12.22
CA ASP A 704 -22.75 28.53 -12.54
C ASP A 704 -23.55 29.08 -11.34
N GLY A 705 -24.61 29.84 -11.61
CA GLY A 705 -25.27 30.69 -10.62
C GLY A 705 -25.97 29.89 -9.52
N GLY A 706 -25.72 30.29 -8.26
CA GLY A 706 -26.30 29.68 -7.07
C GLY A 706 -27.82 29.85 -6.99
N SER A 707 -28.30 30.97 -6.43
CA SER A 707 -29.74 31.27 -6.38
C SER A 707 -30.21 32.26 -7.47
N ASP A 708 -29.39 33.26 -7.81
CA ASP A 708 -29.86 34.49 -8.48
C ASP A 708 -29.28 34.65 -9.90
N ILE A 709 -27.96 34.80 -10.01
CA ILE A 709 -27.22 35.05 -11.27
C ILE A 709 -25.92 34.24 -11.31
N GLY A 710 -25.47 33.87 -12.51
CA GLY A 710 -24.14 33.30 -12.76
C GLY A 710 -23.02 34.23 -12.31
N GLN A 711 -21.89 33.67 -11.87
CA GLN A 711 -20.77 34.45 -11.37
C GLN A 711 -20.12 35.27 -12.50
N MET A 712 -19.63 36.47 -12.19
CA MET A 712 -18.85 37.26 -13.15
C MET A 712 -17.45 36.67 -13.32
N ALA A 713 -16.90 36.63 -14.55
CA ALA A 713 -15.53 36.16 -14.74
C ALA A 713 -14.49 37.21 -14.29
N LEU A 714 -14.53 38.41 -14.86
CA LEU A 714 -13.48 39.42 -14.69
C LEU A 714 -14.07 40.82 -14.41
N ARG A 715 -13.57 41.49 -13.37
CA ARG A 715 -13.73 42.95 -13.18
C ARG A 715 -12.37 43.63 -13.36
N VAL A 716 -12.32 44.71 -14.15
CA VAL A 716 -11.15 45.59 -14.26
C VAL A 716 -11.54 46.98 -13.73
N SER A 717 -10.83 47.47 -12.73
CA SER A 717 -11.15 48.72 -12.00
C SER A 717 -9.97 49.70 -12.03
N ASN A 718 -10.25 50.96 -12.40
CA ASN A 718 -9.38 52.12 -12.22
C ASN A 718 -7.94 51.91 -12.74
N GLY A 719 -7.79 51.42 -13.97
CA GLY A 719 -6.48 51.15 -14.57
C GLY A 719 -6.53 50.40 -15.91
N THR A 720 -5.38 49.88 -16.34
CA THR A 720 -5.20 49.28 -17.67
C THR A 720 -4.84 47.79 -17.62
N LEU A 721 -5.63 46.95 -18.29
CA LEU A 721 -5.30 45.54 -18.55
C LEU A 721 -4.62 45.42 -19.92
N THR A 722 -3.30 45.18 -19.93
CA THR A 722 -2.49 45.13 -21.15
C THR A 722 -2.25 43.69 -21.60
N LEU A 723 -2.65 43.35 -22.82
CA LEU A 723 -2.37 42.08 -23.49
C LEU A 723 -1.09 42.19 -24.32
N GLU A 724 -0.10 41.35 -24.04
CA GLU A 724 1.14 41.29 -24.84
C GLU A 724 0.90 40.79 -26.29
N ASP A 725 1.92 40.94 -27.14
CA ASP A 725 1.88 40.53 -28.55
C ASP A 725 1.47 39.06 -28.71
N GLY A 726 0.29 38.83 -29.30
CA GLY A 726 -0.25 37.49 -29.53
C GLY A 726 -0.91 36.85 -28.30
N ALA A 727 -1.08 37.58 -27.19
CA ALA A 727 -1.83 37.09 -26.03
C ALA A 727 -3.33 36.95 -26.34
N GLU A 728 -4.00 35.99 -25.70
CA GLU A 728 -5.44 35.75 -25.84
C GLU A 728 -6.10 35.74 -24.45
N LEU A 729 -7.04 36.65 -24.21
CA LEU A 729 -7.89 36.67 -23.02
C LEU A 729 -9.30 36.21 -23.40
N VAL A 730 -9.82 35.17 -22.74
CA VAL A 730 -11.19 34.66 -22.94
C VAL A 730 -11.93 34.65 -21.60
N ALA A 731 -12.94 35.51 -21.46
CA ALA A 731 -13.81 35.56 -20.29
C ALA A 731 -15.20 34.97 -20.59
N TYR A 732 -15.74 34.21 -19.65
CA TYR A 732 -17.08 33.64 -19.67
C TYR A 732 -17.86 33.98 -18.40
N GLY A 733 -19.05 34.53 -18.56
CA GLY A 733 -20.02 34.58 -17.46
C GLY A 733 -20.46 33.17 -17.04
N GLY A 734 -20.74 32.97 -15.76
CA GLY A 734 -21.24 31.69 -15.25
C GLY A 734 -22.65 31.36 -15.74
N SER A 735 -22.96 30.06 -15.85
CA SER A 735 -24.25 29.61 -16.41
C SER A 735 -25.42 29.87 -15.46
N GLY A 736 -26.55 30.35 -15.98
CA GLY A 736 -27.85 30.32 -15.31
C GLY A 736 -28.67 29.05 -15.62
N LYS A 737 -28.03 27.95 -16.08
CA LYS A 737 -28.72 26.68 -16.38
C LYS A 737 -28.91 25.74 -15.16
N THR A 738 -28.24 25.99 -14.03
CA THR A 738 -28.28 25.12 -12.84
C THR A 738 -29.63 25.14 -12.11
N LEU A 739 -30.30 26.29 -12.03
CA LEU A 739 -31.71 26.41 -11.65
C LEU A 739 -32.53 26.93 -12.84
N LEU A 740 -33.87 26.82 -12.74
CA LEU A 740 -34.76 27.14 -13.87
C LEU A 740 -34.65 28.60 -14.35
N TYR A 741 -34.55 29.56 -13.43
CA TYR A 741 -34.78 30.99 -13.70
C TYR A 741 -33.57 31.89 -13.44
N THR A 742 -32.42 31.31 -13.08
CA THR A 742 -31.18 32.02 -12.78
C THR A 742 -30.67 32.75 -14.03
N GLU A 743 -30.21 33.97 -13.84
CA GLU A 743 -29.68 34.80 -14.93
C GLU A 743 -28.24 34.41 -15.28
N GLY A 744 -27.82 34.67 -16.52
CA GLY A 744 -26.45 34.41 -16.95
C GLY A 744 -25.48 35.47 -16.41
N GLY A 745 -24.29 35.04 -15.99
CA GLY A 745 -23.27 35.97 -15.51
C GLY A 745 -22.74 36.89 -16.61
N THR A 746 -22.19 38.05 -16.21
CA THR A 746 -21.42 38.91 -17.11
C THR A 746 -20.00 38.38 -17.28
N ALA A 747 -19.41 38.41 -18.48
CA ALA A 747 -18.03 37.97 -18.66
C ALA A 747 -17.00 39.01 -18.18
N ILE A 748 -17.13 40.28 -18.61
CA ILE A 748 -16.23 41.37 -18.22
C ILE A 748 -17.02 42.59 -17.71
N GLU A 749 -16.63 43.13 -16.56
CA GLU A 749 -17.02 44.46 -16.10
C GLU A 749 -15.83 45.42 -16.15
N LEU A 750 -16.05 46.61 -16.71
CA LEU A 750 -15.09 47.72 -16.70
C LEU A 750 -15.59 48.81 -15.76
N ASP A 751 -14.81 49.12 -14.73
CA ASP A 751 -15.05 50.21 -13.79
C ASP A 751 -13.96 51.27 -14.00
N ASN A 752 -14.23 52.20 -14.91
CA ASN A 752 -13.32 53.30 -15.26
C ASN A 752 -11.93 52.77 -15.71
N ALA A 753 -11.96 51.77 -16.60
CA ALA A 753 -10.81 50.96 -16.96
C ALA A 753 -10.66 50.71 -18.47
N THR A 754 -9.46 50.32 -18.89
CA THR A 754 -9.11 50.05 -20.28
C THR A 754 -8.52 48.66 -20.45
N ILE A 755 -8.96 47.90 -21.46
CA ILE A 755 -8.27 46.69 -21.95
C ILE A 755 -7.59 47.05 -23.27
N THR A 756 -6.28 46.79 -23.41
CA THR A 756 -5.49 47.24 -24.57
C THR A 756 -4.40 46.25 -24.98
N GLY A 757 -3.75 46.50 -26.12
CA GLY A 757 -2.56 45.77 -26.57
C GLY A 757 -2.78 44.93 -27.84
N ASN A 758 -1.69 44.35 -28.36
CA ASN A 758 -1.68 43.66 -29.65
C ASN A 758 -2.31 42.25 -29.63
N GLY A 759 -2.73 41.78 -28.46
CA GLY A 759 -3.48 40.54 -28.28
C GLY A 759 -4.96 40.62 -28.66
N LYS A 760 -5.68 39.58 -28.25
CA LYS A 760 -7.11 39.37 -28.52
C LYS A 760 -7.90 39.24 -27.21
N VAL A 761 -9.04 39.91 -27.11
CA VAL A 761 -10.03 39.68 -26.05
C VAL A 761 -11.26 38.98 -26.60
N THR A 762 -11.83 38.07 -25.82
CA THR A 762 -13.09 37.39 -26.05
C THR A 762 -13.92 37.48 -24.77
N ALA A 763 -15.16 37.93 -24.84
CA ALA A 763 -16.08 38.03 -23.71
C ALA A 763 -17.44 37.45 -24.08
N ILE A 764 -17.84 36.35 -23.44
CA ILE A 764 -19.05 35.60 -23.78
C ILE A 764 -19.92 35.49 -22.52
N GLY A 765 -21.10 36.11 -22.54
CA GLY A 765 -22.01 36.07 -21.40
C GLY A 765 -22.48 34.66 -21.03
N GLY A 766 -22.92 34.49 -19.78
CA GLY A 766 -23.38 33.20 -19.27
C GLY A 766 -24.66 32.69 -19.92
N ASP A 767 -24.69 31.41 -20.28
CA ASP A 767 -25.84 30.76 -20.91
C ASP A 767 -26.94 30.42 -19.89
N VAL A 768 -28.20 30.35 -20.33
CA VAL A 768 -29.37 30.21 -19.44
C VAL A 768 -30.39 29.18 -19.91
N LEU A 769 -31.28 28.77 -19.00
CA LEU A 769 -32.44 27.92 -19.34
C LEU A 769 -33.72 28.75 -19.54
N TRP A 770 -34.16 29.49 -18.52
CA TRP A 770 -35.30 30.43 -18.61
C TRP A 770 -35.06 31.81 -17.98
N GLY A 771 -33.89 32.08 -17.39
CA GLY A 771 -33.48 33.41 -16.95
C GLY A 771 -33.02 34.32 -18.11
N ASN A 772 -32.64 35.56 -17.82
CA ASN A 772 -32.08 36.49 -18.80
C ASN A 772 -30.65 36.08 -19.19
N GLY A 773 -30.30 36.18 -20.47
CA GLY A 773 -28.96 35.82 -20.96
C GLY A 773 -27.88 36.75 -20.42
N GLY A 774 -26.71 36.22 -20.08
CA GLY A 774 -25.59 37.01 -19.57
C GLY A 774 -24.96 37.91 -20.63
N THR A 775 -24.34 38.99 -20.18
CA THR A 775 -23.71 40.03 -21.03
C THR A 775 -22.22 39.76 -21.25
N GLY A 776 -21.69 40.10 -22.44
CA GLY A 776 -20.27 40.02 -22.76
C GLY A 776 -19.45 41.03 -21.95
N ALA A 777 -19.59 42.32 -22.23
CA ALA A 777 -18.93 43.38 -21.48
C ALA A 777 -19.94 44.41 -20.91
N THR A 778 -19.72 44.93 -19.70
CA THR A 778 -20.55 46.01 -19.11
C THR A 778 -19.71 47.06 -18.39
N GLY A 779 -20.35 48.17 -17.99
CA GLY A 779 -19.79 49.21 -17.13
C GLY A 779 -19.40 50.49 -17.86
N ASN A 780 -18.23 51.05 -17.55
CA ASN A 780 -17.67 52.26 -18.14
C ASN A 780 -16.19 52.03 -18.45
N GLY A 781 -15.82 52.00 -19.74
CA GLY A 781 -14.43 51.71 -20.12
C GLY A 781 -14.20 51.50 -21.62
N ILE A 782 -12.94 51.20 -21.96
CA ILE A 782 -12.49 51.08 -23.36
C ILE A 782 -11.87 49.70 -23.60
N ILE A 783 -12.22 49.07 -24.73
CA ILE A 783 -11.58 47.86 -25.26
C ILE A 783 -10.88 48.25 -26.57
N SER A 784 -9.54 48.34 -26.50
CA SER A 784 -8.64 48.79 -27.55
C SER A 784 -7.56 47.75 -27.88
N THR A 785 -7.94 46.47 -27.89
CA THR A 785 -7.08 45.37 -28.34
C THR A 785 -7.04 45.28 -29.87
N LYS A 786 -6.09 44.55 -30.44
CA LYS A 786 -6.05 44.28 -31.90
C LYS A 786 -7.33 43.57 -32.39
N GLU A 787 -7.75 42.54 -31.65
CA GLU A 787 -8.97 41.76 -31.89
C GLU A 787 -9.90 41.76 -30.66
N ALA A 788 -11.22 41.90 -30.86
CA ALA A 788 -12.23 41.79 -29.81
C ALA A 788 -13.47 40.99 -30.25
N PHE A 789 -13.81 39.91 -29.55
CA PHE A 789 -15.01 39.10 -29.78
C PHE A 789 -15.95 39.22 -28.57
N LEU A 790 -17.04 39.98 -28.70
CA LEU A 790 -18.01 40.22 -27.63
C LEU A 790 -19.36 39.62 -28.02
N GLN A 791 -19.90 38.75 -27.17
CA GLN A 791 -21.11 37.98 -27.45
C GLN A 791 -22.03 37.93 -26.23
N GLY A 792 -23.26 38.41 -26.39
CA GLY A 792 -24.33 38.20 -25.41
C GLY A 792 -24.87 36.76 -25.49
N ALA A 793 -25.43 36.25 -24.39
CA ALA A 793 -25.93 34.87 -24.35
C ALA A 793 -27.39 34.74 -24.80
N THR A 794 -27.70 33.59 -25.42
CA THR A 794 -29.04 33.21 -25.89
C THR A 794 -30.05 33.14 -24.75
N ALA A 795 -31.28 33.61 -24.99
CA ALA A 795 -32.39 33.54 -24.03
C ALA A 795 -33.70 33.00 -24.64
N ASN A 796 -34.57 32.45 -23.78
CA ASN A 796 -35.81 31.81 -24.21
C ASN A 796 -37.03 32.73 -24.07
N THR A 797 -37.54 33.16 -25.23
CA THR A 797 -38.72 34.03 -25.39
C THR A 797 -39.97 33.52 -24.67
N SER A 798 -40.07 32.20 -24.43
CA SER A 798 -41.23 31.56 -23.80
C SER A 798 -41.43 31.97 -22.34
N ASN A 799 -40.36 32.39 -21.65
CA ASN A 799 -40.42 32.95 -20.29
C ASN A 799 -40.39 34.50 -20.27
N LYS A 800 -40.38 35.14 -21.45
CA LYS A 800 -40.08 36.58 -21.64
C LYS A 800 -38.67 37.00 -21.18
N ALA A 801 -37.74 36.05 -21.14
CA ALA A 801 -36.34 36.37 -20.92
C ALA A 801 -35.78 37.17 -22.11
N VAL A 802 -34.88 38.10 -21.82
CA VAL A 802 -34.18 38.93 -22.79
C VAL A 802 -32.80 38.33 -23.07
N PRO A 803 -32.33 38.26 -24.32
CA PRO A 803 -30.95 37.87 -24.61
C PRO A 803 -29.95 38.87 -24.03
N GLY A 804 -28.79 38.36 -23.62
CA GLY A 804 -27.72 39.19 -23.09
C GLY A 804 -27.13 40.12 -24.14
N LYS A 805 -26.41 41.15 -23.69
CA LYS A 805 -25.77 42.12 -24.59
C LYS A 805 -24.35 41.75 -24.95
N ALA A 806 -23.88 42.14 -26.13
CA ALA A 806 -22.45 42.14 -26.42
C ALA A 806 -21.72 43.15 -25.51
N THR A 807 -22.30 44.35 -25.42
CA THR A 807 -21.84 45.49 -24.63
C THR A 807 -23.03 46.17 -23.98
N ASP A 808 -22.95 46.47 -22.69
CA ASP A 808 -23.91 47.28 -21.93
C ASP A 808 -23.19 48.44 -21.21
N GLY A 809 -23.94 49.47 -20.80
CA GLY A 809 -23.38 50.71 -20.26
C GLY A 809 -22.63 51.55 -21.29
N ASN A 810 -21.48 52.12 -20.87
CA ASN A 810 -20.59 52.97 -21.68
C ASN A 810 -19.27 52.23 -22.01
N VAL A 811 -19.37 50.97 -22.46
CA VAL A 811 -18.23 50.21 -22.97
C VAL A 811 -17.99 50.57 -24.43
N LYS A 812 -16.81 51.13 -24.73
CA LYS A 812 -16.40 51.54 -26.08
C LYS A 812 -15.39 50.55 -26.68
N VAL A 813 -15.60 50.11 -27.92
CA VAL A 813 -14.77 49.06 -28.54
C VAL A 813 -14.11 49.56 -29.82
N THR A 814 -12.81 49.90 -29.70
CA THR A 814 -11.98 50.53 -30.73
C THR A 814 -11.12 49.54 -31.52
N SER A 815 -11.23 48.24 -31.23
CA SER A 815 -10.42 47.19 -31.88
C SER A 815 -10.47 47.20 -33.41
N THR A 816 -9.30 47.01 -34.03
CA THR A 816 -9.13 47.01 -35.49
C THR A 816 -9.80 45.83 -36.20
N SER A 817 -10.07 44.75 -35.47
CA SER A 817 -10.91 43.64 -35.92
C SER A 817 -11.83 43.23 -34.78
N LYS A 818 -13.12 43.00 -35.06
CA LYS A 818 -14.09 42.71 -34.01
C LYS A 818 -15.26 41.83 -34.44
N HIS A 819 -15.97 41.31 -33.44
CA HIS A 819 -17.29 40.71 -33.49
C HIS A 819 -18.04 41.25 -32.28
N ILE A 820 -19.23 41.82 -32.48
CA ILE A 820 -20.04 42.44 -31.42
C ILE A 820 -21.49 42.11 -31.74
N GLU A 821 -22.01 41.01 -31.18
CA GLU A 821 -23.40 40.58 -31.40
C GLU A 821 -24.10 40.25 -30.07
N ASP A 822 -25.34 40.74 -29.93
CA ASP A 822 -26.20 40.38 -28.82
C ASP A 822 -26.57 38.88 -28.86
N GLY A 823 -27.07 38.36 -27.75
CA GLY A 823 -27.55 36.99 -27.66
C GLY A 823 -28.75 36.72 -28.58
N THR A 824 -28.94 35.46 -28.96
CA THR A 824 -30.06 35.07 -29.83
C THR A 824 -31.35 34.85 -29.04
N GLU A 825 -32.50 35.03 -29.69
CA GLU A 825 -33.80 34.59 -29.19
C GLU A 825 -34.11 33.17 -29.66
N ILE A 826 -34.49 32.28 -28.74
CA ILE A 826 -34.99 30.92 -29.04
C ILE A 826 -36.41 30.70 -28.49
N SER A 827 -37.10 29.66 -28.98
CA SER A 827 -38.46 29.30 -28.58
C SER A 827 -38.53 27.91 -27.97
N GLY A 828 -39.42 27.70 -26.99
CA GLY A 828 -39.74 26.39 -26.41
C GLY A 828 -38.53 25.53 -26.05
N ALA A 829 -38.24 24.55 -26.90
CA ALA A 829 -37.16 23.56 -26.75
C ALA A 829 -36.21 23.52 -27.96
N ASP A 830 -36.07 24.64 -28.68
CA ASP A 830 -35.05 24.82 -29.72
C ASP A 830 -33.64 24.71 -29.12
N ASN A 831 -32.67 24.21 -29.90
CA ASN A 831 -31.27 24.18 -29.49
C ASN A 831 -30.66 25.59 -29.50
N ASP A 832 -29.87 25.90 -28.47
CA ASP A 832 -29.05 27.10 -28.39
C ASP A 832 -28.05 27.18 -29.57
N PRO A 833 -28.14 28.16 -30.48
CA PRO A 833 -27.25 28.27 -31.63
C PRO A 833 -25.83 28.72 -31.25
N LEU A 834 -25.65 29.28 -30.05
CA LEU A 834 -24.35 29.68 -29.51
C LEU A 834 -23.67 28.54 -28.72
N ALA A 835 -24.30 27.35 -28.62
CA ALA A 835 -23.79 26.20 -27.86
C ALA A 835 -22.34 25.79 -28.17
N ASP A 836 -21.86 26.07 -29.39
CA ASP A 836 -20.51 25.79 -29.87
C ASP A 836 -19.44 26.80 -29.35
N LEU A 837 -19.84 27.89 -28.69
CA LEU A 837 -18.95 28.93 -28.15
C LEU A 837 -18.55 28.67 -26.69
N TYR A 838 -19.38 27.97 -25.91
CA TYR A 838 -19.18 27.83 -24.46
C TYR A 838 -18.12 26.78 -24.10
N TRP A 839 -17.28 27.12 -23.13
CA TRP A 839 -16.19 26.26 -22.68
C TRP A 839 -16.67 25.18 -21.70
N LYS A 840 -16.43 23.92 -22.07
CA LYS A 840 -16.68 22.73 -21.24
C LYS A 840 -15.48 22.47 -20.33
N THR A 841 -15.37 23.27 -19.28
CA THR A 841 -14.34 23.18 -18.23
C THR A 841 -14.26 21.78 -17.61
N GLY A 842 -13.09 21.38 -17.12
CA GLY A 842 -12.81 20.02 -16.63
C GLY A 842 -12.71 18.94 -17.71
N ILE A 843 -13.45 19.06 -18.82
CA ILE A 843 -13.42 18.14 -19.98
C ILE A 843 -12.44 18.61 -21.05
N ASN A 844 -12.49 19.90 -21.41
CA ASN A 844 -11.59 20.52 -22.38
C ASN A 844 -10.61 21.45 -21.63
N PRO A 845 -9.28 21.32 -21.82
CA PRO A 845 -8.31 22.19 -21.19
C PRO A 845 -8.33 23.64 -21.72
N THR A 846 -8.87 23.86 -22.92
CA THR A 846 -8.99 25.18 -23.55
C THR A 846 -10.41 25.44 -24.08
N PRO A 847 -10.84 26.71 -24.19
CA PRO A 847 -12.05 27.09 -24.92
C PRO A 847 -11.93 26.81 -26.44
N PRO A 848 -13.04 26.82 -27.19
CA PRO A 848 -13.05 26.60 -28.65
C PRO A 848 -12.53 27.82 -29.44
N LEU A 849 -11.25 28.15 -29.26
CA LEU A 849 -10.58 29.36 -29.79
C LEU A 849 -10.81 29.61 -31.30
N ASN A 850 -10.94 28.54 -32.10
CA ASN A 850 -11.20 28.62 -33.54
C ASN A 850 -12.62 29.07 -33.91
N LYS A 851 -13.53 29.25 -32.94
CA LYS A 851 -14.89 29.77 -33.14
C LYS A 851 -14.96 31.30 -33.01
N PHE A 852 -14.02 31.93 -32.30
CA PHE A 852 -14.04 33.37 -32.01
C PHE A 852 -13.51 34.20 -33.20
N VAL A 853 -14.14 34.04 -34.36
CA VAL A 853 -13.75 34.71 -35.61
C VAL A 853 -14.20 36.17 -35.54
N THR A 854 -13.29 37.10 -35.83
CA THR A 854 -13.54 38.54 -35.90
C THR A 854 -13.34 39.04 -37.32
N THR A 855 -14.11 40.03 -37.76
CA THR A 855 -13.91 40.71 -39.06
C THR A 855 -13.15 42.02 -38.88
N PRO A 856 -12.36 42.48 -39.87
CA PRO A 856 -11.78 43.82 -39.84
C PRO A 856 -12.89 44.88 -39.73
N ALA A 857 -12.72 45.84 -38.83
CA ALA A 857 -13.60 46.99 -38.71
C ALA A 857 -13.39 47.95 -39.89
N LEU A 858 -14.36 48.82 -40.17
CA LEU A 858 -14.15 49.92 -41.10
C LEU A 858 -13.08 50.87 -40.55
N SER A 859 -12.27 51.44 -41.45
CA SER A 859 -11.26 52.43 -41.08
C SER A 859 -11.78 53.82 -41.42
N ILE A 860 -11.65 54.76 -40.48
CA ILE A 860 -11.78 56.18 -40.79
C ILE A 860 -10.69 56.50 -41.82
N SER A 861 -11.05 57.14 -42.93
CA SER A 861 -10.13 57.37 -44.06
C SER A 861 -9.48 58.75 -44.04
N ASP A 862 -10.16 59.73 -43.45
CA ASP A 862 -9.78 61.14 -43.46
C ASP A 862 -10.31 61.85 -42.20
N VAL A 863 -9.52 62.77 -41.65
CA VAL A 863 -9.85 63.55 -40.44
C VAL A 863 -9.36 64.97 -40.62
N GLU A 864 -10.29 65.91 -40.75
CA GLU A 864 -9.99 67.35 -40.77
C GLU A 864 -10.14 67.94 -39.36
N VAL A 865 -9.09 68.63 -38.89
CA VAL A 865 -9.11 69.50 -37.71
C VAL A 865 -8.40 70.80 -38.08
N ALA A 866 -8.95 71.94 -37.65
CA ALA A 866 -8.41 73.26 -37.97
C ALA A 866 -7.52 73.79 -36.83
N ASN A 867 -6.42 74.47 -37.19
CA ASN A 867 -5.78 75.40 -36.26
C ASN A 867 -6.77 76.49 -35.85
N THR A 868 -6.61 76.98 -34.62
CA THR A 868 -7.46 77.98 -33.99
C THR A 868 -6.59 79.09 -33.39
N THR A 869 -7.18 80.20 -32.95
CA THR A 869 -6.45 81.29 -32.28
C THR A 869 -6.93 81.44 -30.85
N TYR A 870 -6.00 81.70 -29.91
CA TYR A 870 -6.31 81.92 -28.51
C TYR A 870 -7.43 82.96 -28.29
N THR A 871 -8.52 82.54 -27.63
CA THR A 871 -9.71 83.36 -27.35
C THR A 871 -9.78 83.90 -25.93
N GLY A 872 -9.03 83.31 -24.98
CA GLY A 872 -9.21 83.53 -23.54
C GLY A 872 -10.27 82.62 -22.88
N SER A 873 -10.79 81.62 -23.59
CA SER A 873 -11.77 80.64 -23.09
C SER A 873 -11.32 79.20 -23.40
N ALA A 874 -12.08 78.22 -22.90
CA ALA A 874 -12.06 76.86 -23.44
C ALA A 874 -12.37 76.86 -24.95
N LEU A 875 -11.85 75.84 -25.65
CA LEU A 875 -11.86 75.76 -27.11
C LEU A 875 -13.12 75.06 -27.66
N ASP A 876 -13.83 75.76 -28.54
CA ASP A 876 -14.88 75.19 -29.40
C ASP A 876 -14.23 74.57 -30.65
N LEU A 877 -13.76 73.32 -30.54
CA LEU A 877 -13.05 72.63 -31.62
C LEU A 877 -14.01 71.88 -32.55
N VAL A 878 -13.93 72.17 -33.86
CA VAL A 878 -14.63 71.41 -34.89
C VAL A 878 -13.69 70.36 -35.50
N VAL A 879 -14.08 69.09 -35.40
CA VAL A 879 -13.39 67.94 -36.01
C VAL A 879 -14.34 67.27 -37.00
N THR A 880 -13.86 66.92 -38.19
CA THR A 880 -14.65 66.25 -39.22
C THR A 880 -13.95 64.96 -39.68
N ALA A 881 -14.42 63.82 -39.17
CA ALA A 881 -13.98 62.50 -39.62
C ALA A 881 -14.85 61.97 -40.78
N LYS A 882 -14.24 61.24 -41.72
CA LYS A 882 -14.91 60.68 -42.91
C LYS A 882 -14.49 59.24 -43.22
N ASP A 883 -15.39 58.49 -43.86
CA ASP A 883 -15.07 57.33 -44.70
C ASP A 883 -15.45 57.65 -46.16
N GLY A 884 -14.42 57.97 -46.96
CA GLY A 884 -14.56 58.51 -48.30
C GLY A 884 -15.35 59.83 -48.31
N GLU A 885 -16.50 59.83 -48.99
CA GLU A 885 -17.44 60.97 -49.04
C GLU A 885 -18.42 61.00 -47.84
N THR A 886 -18.38 59.99 -46.96
CA THR A 886 -19.33 59.85 -45.84
C THR A 886 -18.80 60.55 -44.60
N VAL A 887 -19.46 61.63 -44.15
CA VAL A 887 -19.15 62.26 -42.86
C VAL A 887 -19.65 61.37 -41.72
N LEU A 888 -18.80 61.14 -40.73
CA LEU A 888 -19.06 60.25 -39.59
C LEU A 888 -19.65 61.02 -38.39
N THR A 889 -20.36 60.31 -37.51
CA THR A 889 -21.06 60.90 -36.35
C THR A 889 -20.34 60.60 -35.04
N GLU A 890 -19.93 61.63 -34.30
CA GLU A 890 -19.37 61.44 -32.95
C GLU A 890 -20.39 60.78 -32.01
N GLY A 891 -19.91 59.92 -31.11
CA GLY A 891 -20.71 59.11 -30.20
C GLY A 891 -21.34 57.87 -30.85
N THR A 892 -21.28 57.73 -32.18
CA THR A 892 -21.81 56.56 -32.93
C THR A 892 -20.71 55.84 -33.71
N ASP A 893 -19.94 56.59 -34.51
CA ASP A 893 -18.91 56.08 -35.41
C ASP A 893 -17.49 56.29 -34.85
N TYR A 894 -17.30 57.32 -34.02
CA TYR A 894 -16.06 57.60 -33.30
C TYR A 894 -16.33 58.36 -31.99
N PHE A 895 -15.31 58.53 -31.15
CA PHE A 895 -15.31 59.53 -30.08
C PHE A 895 -13.93 60.20 -29.97
N LEU A 896 -13.92 61.45 -29.52
CA LEU A 896 -12.69 62.20 -29.34
C LEU A 896 -12.10 62.00 -27.93
N THR A 897 -10.78 61.89 -27.86
CA THR A 897 -9.97 62.19 -26.67
C THR A 897 -8.84 63.14 -27.07
N PHE A 898 -8.20 63.79 -26.10
CA PHE A 898 -7.24 64.87 -26.37
C PHE A 898 -5.95 64.66 -25.58
N LYS A 899 -4.83 65.11 -26.16
CA LYS A 899 -3.52 65.13 -25.49
C LYS A 899 -2.87 66.50 -25.55
N ASP A 900 -2.11 66.83 -24.51
CA ASP A 900 -1.21 67.99 -24.48
C ASP A 900 0.06 67.76 -25.34
N ALA A 901 0.97 68.73 -25.33
CA ALA A 901 2.23 68.68 -26.08
C ALA A 901 3.21 67.60 -25.57
N ASP A 902 3.11 67.20 -24.29
CA ASP A 902 3.90 66.12 -23.69
C ASP A 902 3.29 64.72 -23.94
N GLY A 903 2.04 64.66 -24.41
CA GLY A 903 1.30 63.45 -24.77
C GLY A 903 0.36 62.91 -23.68
N ASN A 904 0.17 63.64 -22.57
CA ASN A 904 -0.75 63.26 -21.50
C ASN A 904 -2.21 63.45 -21.94
N GLU A 905 -3.12 62.54 -21.55
CA GLU A 905 -4.55 62.70 -21.83
C GLU A 905 -5.18 63.82 -20.99
N ILE A 906 -5.94 64.70 -21.65
CA ILE A 906 -6.56 65.90 -21.07
C ILE A 906 -8.03 66.04 -21.49
N SER A 907 -8.82 66.80 -20.71
CA SER A 907 -10.16 67.23 -21.14
C SER A 907 -10.06 68.34 -22.19
N ALA A 908 -10.98 68.36 -23.16
CA ALA A 908 -11.13 69.46 -24.12
C ALA A 908 -11.31 70.82 -23.42
N ASP A 909 -12.04 70.85 -22.29
CA ASP A 909 -12.25 72.07 -21.49
C ASP A 909 -10.94 72.65 -20.90
N SER A 910 -9.87 71.86 -20.84
CA SER A 910 -8.55 72.28 -20.36
C SER A 910 -7.67 72.90 -21.44
N ILE A 911 -8.10 72.87 -22.71
CA ILE A 911 -7.39 73.46 -23.85
C ILE A 911 -7.65 74.97 -23.86
N VAL A 912 -6.88 75.70 -23.04
CA VAL A 912 -7.04 77.15 -22.77
C VAL A 912 -5.74 77.96 -22.99
N GLN A 913 -4.68 77.36 -23.52
CA GLN A 913 -3.39 78.01 -23.76
C GLN A 913 -2.93 77.86 -25.20
N ALA A 914 -2.13 78.80 -25.69
CA ALA A 914 -1.58 78.79 -27.04
C ALA A 914 -0.40 77.80 -27.15
N ASP A 915 -0.70 76.56 -27.52
CA ASP A 915 0.25 75.45 -27.66
C ASP A 915 -0.20 74.46 -28.77
N THR A 916 0.59 73.43 -29.03
CA THR A 916 0.25 72.30 -29.89
C THR A 916 -0.41 71.18 -29.08
N TYR A 917 -1.55 70.69 -29.56
CA TYR A 917 -2.33 69.62 -28.95
C TYR A 917 -2.57 68.50 -29.97
N THR A 918 -2.87 67.30 -29.49
CA THR A 918 -3.25 66.17 -30.35
C THR A 918 -4.71 65.81 -30.11
N VAL A 919 -5.53 65.80 -31.16
CA VAL A 919 -6.85 65.17 -31.12
C VAL A 919 -6.72 63.70 -31.52
N VAL A 920 -7.33 62.84 -30.73
CA VAL A 920 -7.30 61.38 -30.88
C VAL A 920 -8.71 60.94 -31.28
N VAL A 921 -8.86 60.49 -32.51
CA VAL A 921 -10.14 60.02 -33.07
C VAL A 921 -10.22 58.50 -32.93
N ASN A 922 -11.05 58.05 -32.00
CA ASN A 922 -11.18 56.65 -31.62
C ASN A 922 -12.40 56.03 -32.31
N GLY A 923 -12.20 55.17 -33.32
CA GLY A 923 -13.29 54.57 -34.09
C GLY A 923 -14.13 53.58 -33.26
N ILE A 924 -15.46 53.67 -33.32
CA ILE A 924 -16.41 52.78 -32.62
C ILE A 924 -17.58 52.39 -33.56
N GLY A 925 -18.55 51.62 -33.06
CA GLY A 925 -19.66 51.14 -33.89
C GLY A 925 -19.13 50.24 -35.01
N SER A 926 -19.39 50.61 -36.27
CA SER A 926 -18.85 49.93 -37.46
C SER A 926 -17.35 50.15 -37.68
N TYR A 927 -16.77 51.21 -37.10
CA TYR A 927 -15.38 51.62 -37.31
C TYR A 927 -14.47 51.15 -36.17
N GLY A 928 -13.16 51.14 -36.41
CA GLY A 928 -12.15 50.80 -35.42
C GLY A 928 -10.79 51.39 -35.75
N GLY A 929 -9.82 51.15 -34.87
CA GLY A 929 -8.54 51.83 -34.86
C GLY A 929 -8.62 53.22 -34.24
N ILE A 930 -7.46 53.88 -34.22
CA ILE A 930 -7.24 55.21 -33.65
C ILE A 930 -6.48 56.04 -34.69
N GLN A 931 -6.89 57.29 -34.90
CA GLN A 931 -6.06 58.29 -35.59
C GLN A 931 -5.65 59.39 -34.61
N GLU A 932 -4.42 59.88 -34.73
CA GLU A 932 -3.92 61.00 -33.94
C GLU A 932 -3.52 62.14 -34.89
N ILE A 933 -4.17 63.29 -34.75
CA ILE A 933 -3.91 64.48 -35.58
C ILE A 933 -3.53 65.65 -34.67
N GLN A 934 -2.42 66.32 -34.99
CA GLN A 934 -1.98 67.51 -34.27
C GLN A 934 -2.67 68.77 -34.80
N PHE A 935 -3.05 69.67 -33.89
CA PHE A 935 -3.52 71.01 -34.20
C PHE A 935 -2.87 72.02 -33.25
N THR A 936 -2.81 73.29 -33.65
CA THR A 936 -2.21 74.36 -32.84
C THR A 936 -3.27 75.38 -32.42
N VAL A 937 -3.25 75.76 -31.15
CA VAL A 937 -3.88 76.99 -30.66
C VAL A 937 -2.86 78.11 -30.84
N GLU A 938 -3.01 78.89 -31.90
CA GLU A 938 -2.08 79.95 -32.26
C GLU A 938 -2.22 81.15 -31.29
N PRO A 939 -1.10 81.79 -30.86
CA PRO A 939 -1.15 82.99 -30.04
C PRO A 939 -1.96 84.11 -30.68
N LYS A 940 -2.74 84.84 -29.88
CA LYS A 940 -3.54 85.97 -30.35
C LYS A 940 -2.62 87.12 -30.76
N GLN A 941 -2.64 87.46 -32.05
CA GLN A 941 -1.92 88.60 -32.62
C GLN A 941 -2.90 89.76 -32.82
N THR A 942 -2.74 90.82 -32.02
CA THR A 942 -3.57 92.02 -32.05
C THR A 942 -2.76 93.28 -31.71
N THR A 943 -3.34 94.45 -31.95
CA THR A 943 -2.81 95.71 -31.42
C THR A 943 -3.32 95.89 -29.99
N LEU A 944 -2.41 95.85 -29.03
CA LEU A 944 -2.74 96.04 -27.62
C LEU A 944 -2.96 97.53 -27.32
N SER A 945 -4.02 97.83 -26.59
CA SER A 945 -4.26 99.15 -26.03
C SER A 945 -3.28 99.38 -24.88
N VAL A 946 -2.56 100.50 -24.89
CA VAL A 946 -1.57 100.84 -23.86
C VAL A 946 -1.88 102.24 -23.35
N THR A 947 -2.08 102.37 -22.05
CA THR A 947 -2.22 103.68 -21.38
C THR A 947 -1.13 103.87 -20.32
N THR A 948 -0.86 105.12 -20.00
CA THR A 948 0.12 105.50 -18.97
C THR A 948 -0.50 106.48 -17.99
N ASP A 949 -0.30 106.26 -16.69
CA ASP A 949 -0.72 107.19 -15.64
C ASP A 949 0.46 107.50 -14.70
N PRO A 950 0.93 108.76 -14.61
CA PRO A 950 0.51 109.90 -15.44
C PRO A 950 1.06 109.80 -16.87
N ALA A 951 0.28 110.20 -17.88
CA ALA A 951 0.71 110.19 -19.29
C ALA A 951 1.84 111.20 -19.61
N SER A 952 2.04 112.20 -18.76
CA SER A 952 3.21 113.09 -18.82
C SER A 952 3.52 113.68 -17.46
N ALA A 953 4.80 113.87 -17.15
CA ALA A 953 5.29 114.48 -15.92
C ALA A 953 6.03 115.81 -16.20
N THR A 954 6.27 116.60 -15.16
CA THR A 954 7.19 117.75 -15.22
C THR A 954 8.62 117.33 -14.85
N TYR A 955 9.60 117.91 -15.54
CA TYR A 955 11.02 117.73 -15.26
C TYR A 955 11.45 118.49 -14.01
N ASP A 956 11.87 117.77 -12.97
CA ASP A 956 12.43 118.32 -11.73
C ASP A 956 13.79 117.68 -11.35
N GLY A 957 14.37 116.88 -12.25
CA GLY A 957 15.63 116.16 -12.02
C GLY A 957 15.50 114.85 -11.23
N THR A 958 14.28 114.37 -10.96
CA THR A 958 14.04 113.05 -10.32
C THR A 958 13.33 112.08 -11.28
N SER A 959 13.53 110.77 -11.08
CA SER A 959 12.91 109.73 -11.91
C SER A 959 11.38 109.73 -11.84
N LYS A 960 10.71 109.65 -12.99
CA LYS A 960 9.26 109.66 -13.17
C LYS A 960 8.77 108.38 -13.84
N THR A 961 8.76 107.24 -13.14
CA THR A 961 8.22 105.99 -13.69
C THR A 961 6.68 106.07 -13.78
N PRO A 962 6.07 106.00 -14.98
CA PRO A 962 4.61 105.91 -15.11
C PRO A 962 4.14 104.50 -14.75
N THR A 963 2.90 104.38 -14.26
CA THR A 963 2.20 103.09 -14.33
C THR A 963 1.77 102.84 -15.77
N VAL A 964 1.83 101.58 -16.22
CA VAL A 964 1.45 101.18 -17.58
C VAL A 964 0.33 100.16 -17.48
N GLU A 965 -0.82 100.46 -18.09
CA GLU A 965 -1.94 99.52 -18.21
C GLU A 965 -2.02 99.06 -19.66
N VAL A 966 -2.01 97.73 -19.87
CA VAL A 966 -2.11 97.10 -21.19
C VAL A 966 -3.38 96.27 -21.26
N LYS A 967 -4.15 96.45 -22.35
CA LYS A 967 -5.47 95.83 -22.54
C LYS A 967 -5.67 95.27 -23.95
N ASP A 968 -6.42 94.17 -24.01
CA ASP A 968 -6.98 93.57 -25.23
C ASP A 968 -8.51 93.70 -25.15
N GLY A 969 -9.05 94.73 -25.81
CA GLY A 969 -10.43 95.17 -25.57
C GLY A 969 -10.61 95.63 -24.12
N ASP A 970 -11.54 95.00 -23.39
CA ASP A 970 -11.77 95.25 -21.96
C ASP A 970 -10.85 94.40 -21.05
N GLN A 971 -10.21 93.35 -21.57
CA GLN A 971 -9.36 92.45 -20.77
C GLN A 971 -8.03 93.12 -20.44
N THR A 972 -7.71 93.22 -19.14
CA THR A 972 -6.43 93.75 -18.66
C THR A 972 -5.39 92.64 -18.60
N LEU A 973 -4.21 92.89 -19.15
CA LEU A 973 -3.13 91.89 -19.30
C LEU A 973 -2.06 92.03 -18.22
N VAL A 974 -1.32 90.94 -17.96
CA VAL A 974 -0.30 90.86 -16.92
C VAL A 974 1.12 90.96 -17.51
N ALA A 975 1.88 91.96 -17.06
CA ALA A 975 3.28 92.12 -17.43
C ALA A 975 4.12 90.92 -16.95
N GLY A 976 4.97 90.39 -17.84
CA GLY A 976 5.77 89.18 -17.60
C GLY A 976 5.09 87.87 -17.98
N THR A 977 3.75 87.86 -18.13
CA THR A 977 2.98 86.69 -18.58
C THR A 977 2.46 86.86 -20.01
N ASP A 978 1.76 87.96 -20.26
CA ASP A 978 1.11 88.26 -21.54
C ASP A 978 1.92 89.20 -22.42
N TYR A 979 2.75 90.06 -21.81
CA TYR A 979 3.61 91.01 -22.53
C TYR A 979 4.85 91.39 -21.74
N LYS A 980 5.84 91.93 -22.45
CA LYS A 980 7.00 92.65 -21.90
C LYS A 980 6.98 94.10 -22.37
N ILE A 981 7.50 95.02 -21.54
CA ILE A 981 7.62 96.45 -21.86
C ILE A 981 9.09 96.77 -22.12
N THR A 982 9.35 97.53 -23.18
CA THR A 982 10.64 98.20 -23.42
C THR A 982 10.41 99.68 -23.68
N TYR A 983 11.45 100.51 -23.66
CA TYR A 983 11.34 101.93 -24.00
C TYR A 983 12.45 102.42 -24.94
N ILE A 984 12.16 103.48 -25.67
CA ILE A 984 13.09 104.24 -26.51
C ILE A 984 13.01 105.71 -26.07
N TYR A 985 14.14 106.38 -25.86
CA TYR A 985 14.18 107.80 -25.49
C TYR A 985 14.55 108.68 -26.69
N GLY A 986 13.73 109.69 -26.98
CA GLY A 986 13.96 110.62 -28.10
C GLY A 986 14.04 109.92 -29.46
N GLU A 987 15.12 110.17 -30.21
CA GLU A 987 15.42 109.54 -31.51
C GLU A 987 16.45 108.38 -31.40
N GLU A 988 16.61 107.77 -30.21
CA GLU A 988 17.41 106.55 -30.08
C GLU A 988 16.84 105.40 -30.94
N THR A 989 17.71 104.56 -31.49
CA THR A 989 17.31 103.42 -32.35
C THR A 989 17.27 102.07 -31.62
N THR A 990 17.64 102.05 -30.34
CA THR A 990 17.76 100.84 -29.51
C THR A 990 16.78 100.89 -28.34
N ALA A 991 15.86 99.92 -28.28
CA ALA A 991 14.98 99.75 -27.14
C ALA A 991 15.74 99.23 -25.91
N LYS A 992 15.40 99.77 -24.73
CA LYS A 992 15.94 99.45 -23.40
C LYS A 992 14.85 98.77 -22.56
N ASP A 993 15.25 97.97 -21.57
CA ASP A 993 14.27 97.35 -20.65
C ASP A 993 13.58 98.43 -19.80
N PHE A 994 12.27 98.29 -19.60
CA PHE A 994 11.46 99.14 -18.72
C PHE A 994 11.63 98.77 -17.24
N ALA A 995 11.94 97.50 -16.94
CA ALA A 995 12.06 97.02 -15.57
C ALA A 995 13.24 97.69 -14.83
N GLY A 996 12.92 98.43 -13.76
CA GLY A 996 13.94 99.15 -12.95
C GLY A 996 14.55 100.37 -13.64
N ALA A 997 13.98 100.86 -14.74
CA ALA A 997 14.48 102.03 -15.47
C ALA A 997 14.20 103.36 -14.73
N GLU A 998 15.18 104.26 -14.75
CA GLU A 998 15.02 105.64 -14.24
C GLU A 998 14.67 106.61 -15.37
N PHE A 999 13.50 107.24 -15.26
CA PHE A 999 12.94 108.16 -16.25
C PHE A 999 13.20 109.60 -15.79
N VAL A 1000 14.45 110.07 -15.91
CA VAL A 1000 14.87 111.39 -15.39
C VAL A 1000 14.86 112.48 -16.45
N GLU A 1001 15.20 112.15 -17.70
CA GLU A 1001 15.53 113.15 -18.73
C GLU A 1001 14.29 113.78 -19.38
N ALA A 1002 14.35 115.08 -19.65
CA ALA A 1002 13.25 115.81 -20.26
C ALA A 1002 13.12 115.49 -21.76
N GLY A 1003 12.15 114.64 -22.11
CA GLY A 1003 11.86 114.27 -23.49
C GLY A 1003 10.71 113.26 -23.62
N SER A 1004 10.61 112.67 -24.81
CA SER A 1004 9.64 111.61 -25.14
C SER A 1004 10.25 110.24 -24.85
N TYR A 1005 9.58 109.45 -24.01
CA TYR A 1005 9.84 108.03 -23.81
C TYR A 1005 8.76 107.22 -24.52
N LYS A 1006 9.10 106.66 -25.67
CA LYS A 1006 8.22 105.75 -26.41
C LYS A 1006 8.30 104.36 -25.76
N LEU A 1007 7.22 103.94 -25.12
CA LEU A 1007 7.06 102.60 -24.57
C LEU A 1007 6.61 101.66 -25.71
N VAL A 1008 7.30 100.53 -25.86
CA VAL A 1008 7.02 99.50 -26.86
C VAL A 1008 6.72 98.19 -26.13
N ILE A 1009 5.48 97.74 -26.28
CA ILE A 1009 4.90 96.56 -25.63
C ILE A 1009 4.96 95.42 -26.64
N THR A 1010 5.59 94.31 -26.27
CA THR A 1010 5.67 93.09 -27.08
C THR A 1010 4.93 91.97 -26.36
N GLY A 1011 3.89 91.41 -26.99
CA GLY A 1011 3.17 90.26 -26.47
C GLY A 1011 4.05 89.00 -26.42
N ILE A 1012 3.78 88.14 -25.44
CA ILE A 1012 4.44 86.85 -25.18
C ILE A 1012 3.39 85.80 -24.75
N GLY A 1013 3.78 84.52 -24.72
CA GLY A 1013 2.85 83.43 -24.38
C GLY A 1013 1.62 83.43 -25.30
N ASN A 1014 0.43 83.41 -24.70
CA ASN A 1014 -0.87 83.48 -25.38
C ASN A 1014 -1.05 84.70 -26.31
N TYR A 1015 -0.24 85.75 -26.14
CA TYR A 1015 -0.25 86.98 -26.94
C TYR A 1015 1.00 87.16 -27.80
N ALA A 1016 1.83 86.14 -27.99
CA ALA A 1016 3.07 86.23 -28.76
C ALA A 1016 2.83 86.80 -30.19
N GLY A 1017 3.55 87.86 -30.53
CA GLY A 1017 3.38 88.59 -31.80
C GLY A 1017 2.42 89.78 -31.73
N SER A 1018 1.60 89.91 -30.69
CA SER A 1018 0.88 91.16 -30.42
C SER A 1018 1.83 92.32 -30.12
N THR A 1019 1.42 93.54 -30.46
CA THR A 1019 2.22 94.76 -30.24
C THR A 1019 1.37 95.90 -29.72
N GLY A 1020 1.94 96.76 -28.86
CA GLY A 1020 1.31 98.01 -28.42
C GLY A 1020 2.35 99.10 -28.22
N GLU A 1021 1.95 100.37 -28.33
CA GLU A 1021 2.84 101.51 -28.13
C GLU A 1021 2.15 102.63 -27.34
N ALA A 1022 2.91 103.27 -26.46
CA ALA A 1022 2.50 104.50 -25.77
C ALA A 1022 3.67 105.49 -25.72
N VAL A 1023 3.37 106.76 -25.45
CA VAL A 1023 4.39 107.78 -25.20
C VAL A 1023 4.17 108.36 -23.81
N PHE A 1024 5.20 108.29 -22.99
CA PHE A 1024 5.30 109.02 -21.73
C PHE A 1024 6.23 110.22 -21.92
N GLU A 1025 5.77 111.42 -21.57
CA GLU A 1025 6.50 112.66 -21.88
C GLU A 1025 6.92 113.40 -20.60
N ILE A 1026 8.22 113.68 -20.44
CA ILE A 1026 8.73 114.52 -19.34
C ILE A 1026 8.96 115.94 -19.86
N LYS A 1027 8.04 116.84 -19.51
CA LYS A 1027 7.97 118.23 -20.00
C LYS A 1027 8.82 119.15 -19.15
N LYS A 1028 9.63 120.00 -19.78
CA LYS A 1028 10.26 121.13 -19.08
C LYS A 1028 9.19 122.15 -18.70
N ASP A 1029 9.16 122.56 -17.44
CA ASP A 1029 8.25 123.63 -17.01
C ASP A 1029 8.53 124.90 -17.85
N SER A 1030 7.46 125.51 -18.35
CA SER A 1030 7.50 126.68 -19.22
C SER A 1030 6.93 127.91 -18.51
N THR A 1031 7.11 128.00 -17.18
CA THR A 1031 6.77 129.17 -16.37
C THR A 1031 8.04 129.77 -15.73
N GLY A 1032 8.50 130.91 -16.26
CA GLY A 1032 9.76 131.53 -15.82
C GLY A 1032 10.17 132.72 -16.67
N THR A 1033 9.51 133.87 -16.47
CA THR A 1033 9.88 135.15 -17.11
C THR A 1033 11.08 135.82 -16.42
N ASP A 1034 11.96 136.41 -17.22
CA ASP A 1034 12.91 137.49 -16.92
C ASP A 1034 13.94 137.34 -15.77
N ASP A 1035 15.17 137.00 -16.20
CA ASP A 1035 16.31 137.94 -16.30
C ASP A 1035 17.48 137.88 -15.27
N THR A 1036 18.67 138.27 -15.75
CA THR A 1036 19.93 138.56 -15.03
C THR A 1036 20.66 137.45 -14.26
N ASN A 1037 21.26 136.54 -15.03
CA ASN A 1037 22.72 136.36 -15.10
C ASN A 1037 23.59 136.94 -13.93
N LYS A 1038 24.05 136.08 -13.00
CA LYS A 1038 25.48 135.87 -12.65
C LYS A 1038 25.66 134.61 -11.77
N GLY A 1039 26.87 134.03 -11.75
CA GLY A 1039 27.18 132.80 -11.00
C GLY A 1039 28.07 132.99 -9.76
N ASP A 1040 28.88 131.96 -9.50
CA ASP A 1040 29.90 131.77 -8.45
C ASP A 1040 29.47 131.12 -7.11
N ASP A 1041 29.72 129.79 -7.07
CA ASP A 1041 30.53 129.07 -6.07
C ASP A 1041 29.99 128.65 -4.66
N LYS A 1042 29.92 127.33 -4.50
CA LYS A 1042 30.38 126.49 -3.35
C LYS A 1042 29.64 126.38 -1.98
N LYS A 1043 29.41 125.09 -1.67
CA LYS A 1043 29.72 124.34 -0.42
C LYS A 1043 28.78 124.37 0.79
N ASP A 1044 28.75 123.19 1.43
CA ASP A 1044 28.71 122.84 2.87
C ASP A 1044 27.74 123.58 3.81
N ASP A 1045 27.16 122.99 4.86
CA ASP A 1045 27.01 121.61 5.39
C ASP A 1045 26.20 121.78 6.72
N THR A 1046 25.86 120.69 7.41
CA THR A 1046 25.48 120.62 8.84
C THR A 1046 24.09 121.13 9.28
N ASN A 1047 23.48 120.70 10.41
CA ASN A 1047 23.49 119.43 11.18
C ASN A 1047 22.46 119.56 12.35
N LYS A 1048 22.13 118.44 13.03
CA LYS A 1048 21.42 118.26 14.33
C LYS A 1048 19.89 118.46 14.34
N GLY A 1049 19.07 117.61 14.96
CA GLY A 1049 19.29 116.25 15.53
C GLY A 1049 19.14 116.11 17.05
N ASN A 1050 19.15 114.85 17.53
CA ASN A 1050 19.21 114.38 18.93
C ASN A 1050 17.97 114.64 19.83
N ASP A 1051 17.77 114.02 21.01
CA ASP A 1051 18.53 113.05 21.85
C ASP A 1051 17.50 112.20 22.65
N ASN A 1052 17.66 110.94 23.10
CA ASN A 1052 18.63 109.84 22.89
C ASN A 1052 17.81 108.50 22.94
N THR A 1053 17.95 107.37 23.68
CA THR A 1053 18.88 106.66 24.64
C THR A 1053 18.33 105.21 24.74
N SER A 1054 19.06 104.10 24.96
CA SER A 1054 20.50 103.82 25.12
C SER A 1054 20.78 102.30 24.99
N THR A 1055 22.03 101.90 24.67
CA THR A 1055 22.82 100.69 25.08
C THR A 1055 22.15 99.33 25.42
N THR A 1056 22.61 98.12 25.04
CA THR A 1056 23.85 97.51 24.44
C THR A 1056 23.62 95.97 24.33
N ASP A 1057 24.39 95.04 23.72
CA ASP A 1057 25.71 95.02 23.03
C ASP A 1057 25.88 93.76 22.13
N LYS A 1058 26.88 93.77 21.20
CA LYS A 1058 27.91 92.75 20.79
C LYS A 1058 27.65 91.21 20.86
N ASN A 1059 28.26 90.32 20.03
CA ASN A 1059 29.27 90.44 18.94
C ASN A 1059 29.31 89.21 17.98
N ASP A 1060 29.91 89.41 16.79
CA ASP A 1060 30.74 88.52 15.90
C ASP A 1060 30.44 87.02 15.65
N GLY A 1061 30.71 86.52 14.41
CA GLY A 1061 30.53 85.09 14.05
C GLY A 1061 31.25 84.48 12.82
N ASN A 1062 31.60 85.24 11.76
CA ASN A 1062 32.36 84.81 10.55
C ASN A 1062 31.63 83.87 9.51
N THR A 1063 32.26 83.66 8.34
CA THR A 1063 31.75 83.03 7.08
C THR A 1063 31.85 81.47 7.05
N THR A 1064 31.34 80.69 6.08
CA THR A 1064 31.12 80.91 4.62
C THR A 1064 30.17 79.89 3.95
N THR A 1065 29.54 80.27 2.83
CA THR A 1065 29.03 79.46 1.67
C THR A 1065 27.87 78.44 1.80
N ASP A 1066 26.84 78.68 0.95
CA ASP A 1066 26.22 77.76 -0.03
C ASP A 1066 24.81 77.09 0.15
N ASN A 1067 23.95 77.45 -0.81
CA ASN A 1067 22.97 76.64 -1.57
C ASN A 1067 21.58 76.22 -1.01
N ASN A 1068 20.59 77.08 -1.33
CA ASN A 1068 19.56 76.84 -2.37
C ASN A 1068 18.06 76.59 -1.98
N LYS A 1069 17.19 77.23 -2.78
CA LYS A 1069 15.76 77.00 -3.13
C LYS A 1069 14.62 76.83 -2.09
N THR A 1070 13.84 77.93 -2.00
CA THR A 1070 12.36 78.02 -2.20
C THR A 1070 11.35 77.44 -1.19
N THR A 1071 10.19 78.12 -1.15
CA THR A 1071 9.04 77.94 -0.24
C THR A 1071 7.71 78.13 -0.99
N GLY A 1072 6.60 77.57 -0.50
CA GLY A 1072 5.24 77.89 -0.95
C GLY A 1072 4.20 77.52 0.13
N LYS A 1073 3.13 78.32 0.30
CA LYS A 1073 2.17 78.16 1.41
C LYS A 1073 0.88 79.00 1.25
N ASP A 1074 -0.26 78.44 1.72
CA ASP A 1074 -1.50 79.11 2.23
C ASP A 1074 -2.36 80.00 1.27
N ASN A 1075 -3.70 80.20 1.39
CA ASN A 1075 -4.85 79.46 2.00
C ASN A 1075 -6.22 80.18 1.66
N GLN A 1076 -7.38 79.62 2.08
CA GLN A 1076 -8.77 80.19 2.20
C GLN A 1076 -9.67 80.28 0.93
N THR A 1077 -11.04 80.26 0.96
CA THR A 1077 -12.05 80.38 2.07
C THR A 1077 -13.46 79.77 1.79
N VAL A 1078 -13.99 78.95 2.73
CA VAL A 1078 -15.35 78.93 3.37
C VAL A 1078 -16.68 78.97 2.55
N LEU A 1079 -17.60 78.00 2.80
CA LEU A 1079 -18.98 78.23 3.32
C LEU A 1079 -19.79 76.95 3.75
N LYS A 1080 -20.20 76.91 5.04
CA LYS A 1080 -21.37 76.25 5.72
C LYS A 1080 -21.94 74.86 5.33
N ASP A 1081 -22.19 74.06 6.39
CA ASP A 1081 -23.34 73.12 6.52
C ASP A 1081 -23.80 73.03 8.01
N ASP A 1082 -24.99 72.48 8.31
CA ASP A 1082 -25.62 72.31 9.63
C ASP A 1082 -26.71 71.20 9.58
N THR A 1083 -26.62 70.06 10.28
CA THR A 1083 -27.24 69.93 11.63
C THR A 1083 -26.96 68.59 12.36
N THR A 1084 -26.76 68.70 13.68
CA THR A 1084 -27.05 67.72 14.77
C THR A 1084 -26.73 66.22 14.67
N THR A 1085 -25.87 65.74 15.57
CA THR A 1085 -25.68 64.33 15.98
C THR A 1085 -26.65 63.86 17.08
N SER A 1086 -26.71 62.55 17.36
CA SER A 1086 -27.48 61.98 18.49
C SER A 1086 -26.74 60.86 19.27
N ASN A 1087 -26.20 61.25 20.42
CA ASN A 1087 -26.09 60.54 21.70
C ASN A 1087 -26.13 58.98 21.81
N THR A 1088 -24.99 58.43 22.26
CA THR A 1088 -24.81 57.52 23.42
C THR A 1088 -25.67 56.24 23.60
N ASN A 1089 -25.00 55.08 23.73
CA ASN A 1089 -24.88 54.29 24.98
C ASN A 1089 -23.95 53.07 24.73
N ASN A 1090 -22.80 52.93 25.39
CA ASN A 1090 -22.60 52.52 26.79
C ASN A 1090 -22.95 51.03 27.06
N THR A 1091 -21.99 50.14 26.81
CA THR A 1091 -22.03 48.72 27.17
C THR A 1091 -21.35 48.48 28.52
N ASN A 1092 -22.05 47.85 29.47
CA ASN A 1092 -21.50 47.56 30.80
C ASN A 1092 -22.18 46.37 31.48
N THR A 1093 -21.54 45.19 31.44
CA THR A 1093 -21.83 44.07 32.34
C THR A 1093 -20.64 43.12 32.41
N THR A 1094 -20.36 42.58 33.61
CA THR A 1094 -19.30 41.58 33.82
C THR A 1094 -19.82 40.44 34.70
N ALA A 1095 -19.43 39.21 34.35
CA ALA A 1095 -19.49 37.98 35.14
C ALA A 1095 -20.86 37.50 35.71
N LYS A 1096 -21.22 36.26 35.34
CA LYS A 1096 -20.97 35.16 36.30
C LYS A 1096 -20.88 33.77 35.67
N THR A 1097 -20.12 32.92 36.37
CA THR A 1097 -19.75 31.54 36.04
C THR A 1097 -20.90 30.55 36.22
N SER A 1098 -20.93 29.48 35.42
CA SER A 1098 -21.42 28.18 35.87
C SER A 1098 -20.74 27.03 35.11
N THR A 1099 -20.43 25.95 35.80
CA THR A 1099 -19.78 24.74 35.27
C THR A 1099 -20.71 23.53 35.44
N ARG A 1100 -20.69 22.57 34.48
CA ARG A 1100 -20.95 21.10 34.59
C ARG A 1100 -21.37 20.53 33.23
N THR A 1101 -20.60 19.64 32.58
CA THR A 1101 -20.46 18.16 32.76
C THR A 1101 -21.68 17.32 32.37
N ASN A 1102 -21.42 16.23 31.62
CA ASN A 1102 -22.20 14.99 31.42
C ASN A 1102 -23.25 14.90 30.27
N SER A 1103 -22.75 14.50 29.09
CA SER A 1103 -22.91 13.13 28.53
C SER A 1103 -24.29 12.45 28.37
N VAL A 1104 -24.53 11.93 27.16
CA VAL A 1104 -25.43 10.81 26.75
C VAL A 1104 -26.94 10.92 27.06
N LYS A 1105 -27.77 11.00 25.99
CA LYS A 1105 -28.49 9.79 25.48
C LYS A 1105 -29.28 9.99 24.19
N THR A 1106 -29.38 8.91 23.43
CA THR A 1106 -30.35 8.65 22.37
C THR A 1106 -31.78 8.56 22.93
N GLY A 1107 -32.78 8.88 22.10
CA GLY A 1107 -34.19 8.79 22.49
C GLY A 1107 -35.14 9.11 21.34
N ASP A 1108 -35.44 8.11 20.50
CA ASP A 1108 -36.56 8.16 19.55
C ASP A 1108 -37.91 8.42 20.25
N THR A 1109 -38.89 8.95 19.53
CA THR A 1109 -40.13 8.16 19.28
C THR A 1109 -41.05 8.75 18.21
N ASN A 1110 -41.70 7.84 17.47
CA ASN A 1110 -42.95 8.00 16.71
C ASN A 1110 -42.91 8.95 15.50
N ASN A 1111 -43.03 8.41 14.28
CA ASN A 1111 -44.34 7.93 13.85
C ASN A 1111 -44.34 6.49 13.31
N LEU A 1112 -45.47 5.79 13.53
CA LEU A 1112 -45.71 4.39 13.16
C LEU A 1112 -46.94 4.29 12.24
N TYR A 1113 -46.98 3.27 11.38
CA TYR A 1113 -47.94 3.07 10.28
C TYR A 1113 -47.73 4.11 9.16
N ILE A 1114 -47.54 3.71 7.89
CA ILE A 1114 -48.37 2.77 7.12
C ILE A 1114 -47.56 1.57 6.57
N TRP A 1115 -48.18 0.40 6.57
CA TRP A 1115 -47.76 -0.79 5.80
C TRP A 1115 -49.00 -1.42 5.14
N ILE A 1116 -48.77 -2.31 4.16
CA ILE A 1116 -49.78 -3.04 3.36
C ILE A 1116 -50.50 -2.16 2.32
N THR A 1117 -49.92 -2.05 1.12
CA THR A 1117 -50.49 -2.62 -0.13
C THR A 1117 -49.53 -2.43 -1.31
N LEU A 1118 -48.79 -3.49 -1.68
CA LEU A 1118 -48.49 -3.94 -3.06
C LEU A 1118 -47.38 -5.01 -3.03
N LEU A 1119 -47.78 -6.28 -3.10
CA LEU A 1119 -46.88 -7.43 -3.24
C LEU A 1119 -47.49 -8.35 -4.31
N ALA A 1120 -47.16 -8.07 -5.59
CA ALA A 1120 -47.57 -8.89 -6.72
C ALA A 1120 -46.71 -8.59 -7.96
N VAL A 1121 -46.15 -9.64 -8.58
CA VAL A 1121 -45.46 -9.64 -9.89
C VAL A 1121 -44.10 -8.87 -9.89
N SER A 1122 -42.97 -9.42 -10.31
CA SER A 1122 -42.70 -10.70 -11.02
C SER A 1122 -41.49 -11.44 -10.43
N CYS A 1123 -41.55 -12.78 -10.45
CA CYS A 1123 -40.43 -13.69 -10.22
C CYS A 1123 -40.56 -14.90 -11.15
N VAL A 1124 -39.87 -14.91 -12.29
CA VAL A 1124 -39.77 -16.09 -13.19
C VAL A 1124 -38.40 -16.14 -13.85
N ALA A 1125 -37.44 -16.87 -13.25
CA ALA A 1125 -36.21 -17.31 -13.94
C ALA A 1125 -35.46 -18.47 -13.24
N LEU A 1126 -36.08 -19.30 -12.39
CA LEU A 1126 -35.35 -20.43 -11.75
C LEU A 1126 -36.23 -21.61 -11.27
N ALA A 1127 -36.95 -22.27 -12.19
CA ALA A 1127 -37.38 -23.67 -12.06
C ALA A 1127 -37.80 -24.21 -13.44
N GLY A 1128 -37.42 -25.42 -13.84
CA GLY A 1128 -36.59 -26.43 -13.18
C GLY A 1128 -36.87 -27.82 -13.77
N LEU A 1129 -36.41 -28.89 -13.13
CA LEU A 1129 -36.85 -30.24 -13.51
C LEU A 1129 -36.82 -31.25 -12.35
N VAL A 1130 -37.91 -31.30 -11.56
CA VAL A 1130 -38.20 -32.39 -10.62
C VAL A 1130 -39.67 -32.78 -10.71
N VAL A 1131 -39.96 -33.90 -11.37
CA VAL A 1131 -41.22 -34.66 -11.27
C VAL A 1131 -40.84 -36.15 -11.31
N TYR A 1132 -40.48 -36.76 -10.18
CA TYR A 1132 -41.37 -37.27 -9.12
C TYR A 1132 -42.42 -38.27 -9.62
N THR A 1133 -42.14 -39.56 -9.42
CA THR A 1133 -43.13 -40.65 -9.54
C THR A 1133 -43.47 -41.25 -8.18
N ARG A 1134 -44.61 -40.83 -7.61
CA ARG A 1134 -45.36 -41.65 -6.65
C ARG A 1134 -46.83 -41.71 -7.09
N ARG A 1135 -47.39 -42.92 -7.12
CA ARG A 1135 -48.72 -43.19 -7.71
C ARG A 1135 -49.87 -42.50 -6.96
N ARG A 1136 -50.50 -41.52 -7.60
CA ARG A 1136 -51.95 -41.44 -7.98
C ARG A 1136 -52.19 -40.05 -8.58
N ARG A 1137 -52.52 -39.94 -9.88
CA ARG A 1137 -53.85 -40.11 -10.52
C ARG A 1137 -54.90 -39.08 -10.04
N ALA A 1138 -55.70 -38.45 -10.90
CA ALA A 1138 -55.58 -38.22 -12.36
C ALA A 1138 -56.75 -37.34 -12.85
N LYS A 1139 -56.46 -36.13 -13.33
CA LYS A 1139 -56.95 -35.56 -14.60
C LYS A 1139 -56.29 -34.22 -14.87
#